data_AF-A0A848FSZ0-F1
#
_entry.id   AF-A0A848FSZ0-F1
#
_cell.length_a   1.000
_cell.length_b   1.000
_cell.length_c   1.000
_cell.angle_alpha   90.00
_cell.angle_beta   90.00
_cell.angle_gamma   90.00
#
_symmetry.space_group_name_H-M   'P 1'
#
loop_
_entity.id
_entity.type
_entity.pdbx_description
1 polymer ?
#
loop_
_entity_poly.entity_id
_entity_poly.type
_entity_poly.pdbx_seq_one_letter_code
_entity_poly.pdbx_strand_id
1 'polypeptide(L)'
;MKHVSSLLAGMAICAATQAQSVNVSTVFADAEKQTEVMLREIPAARNGKSELVSPRTLEHGQLKMVASRDWTSGFWPGVLWFLYEYTGKQQWKDRATEYTALIEREKTNAGTHDMGFKVYCSFGQGYRLNNDPHYREVIIESARTLASRFNPTVGCIRSWDHSKDKWDFPVIIDNMMNLELLFAATQLTGDSAYYRIAVSHANTTMKNHFRPDYSSYHVIAYDSTTGNVVKKNTHQGYSHESAWSRGQAWGLYGYAMCYRFTRDKKYLEQAEHIAKYILDHPRLPKDKVPYYDFDAPGIPNEPRDASAAGVIASGLYELSNYSKNAATYTAAANTILASLTNSYRAPIGEAKGFLLLHSTGSKPGNSEVDVPLNYADYYYLEALIRSKHMHDKMFALPKVALKLPAIIGSNMVLQQQTKAPLWGTAAGNAAITVTTSWDKKVYQTRANAGGQWRVEVQTPKAGGPYTVTISDGKPVTLTNVLIGEVWFCSGQSNMEMPVKGFRNQPIIGAEQTVLESDIPNLRLFRVERTNTIEPVSDVQANWEASAPQGAREFSAVGYEFAKILQKQLKVPVGIIQATWGGTPIQGWMSKENLQEFPETKWAPHRTVITKNHPAVLYNGMIHPLAGFAIKGMLWYQGESNKEEYARYEKLMPSMVRSWRSEWKGNPWAFYFVQLAPFKYPKAGETVPYMREAQELALKNIPDAGMAVCMDAGDSTTIHPANKSVVGRRLAYLALGKTYKVSGISYANPVYKAMKIAADTVKLNFDNAPMGLTSYNEAIKGFEIAGDDQQFYPATAWLAPDGVHAKAEQVKKPVAIRYAFKDYVITNLYNLDGLPVAPFRTDNWAGPASK
;
A
#
# COMPACT_ATOMS: atom_id res chain seq x y z
N MET A 1 -28.76 -90.16 -17.45
CA MET A 1 -29.44 -89.00 -16.84
C MET A 1 -28.70 -87.73 -17.24
N LYS A 2 -29.43 -86.80 -17.89
CA LYS A 2 -29.21 -85.36 -18.08
C LYS A 2 -28.05 -84.84 -18.98
N HIS A 3 -28.40 -84.71 -20.26
CA HIS A 3 -28.41 -83.51 -21.14
C HIS A 3 -27.34 -82.41 -21.10
N VAL A 4 -26.58 -82.35 -22.21
CA VAL A 4 -26.36 -81.28 -23.24
C VAL A 4 -26.76 -79.81 -22.96
N SER A 5 -25.87 -78.91 -23.41
CA SER A 5 -26.08 -77.61 -24.12
C SER A 5 -25.71 -76.30 -23.41
N SER A 6 -24.59 -75.72 -23.89
CA SER A 6 -24.41 -74.35 -24.41
C SER A 6 -25.03 -73.15 -23.68
N LEU A 7 -24.20 -72.16 -23.31
CA LEU A 7 -24.53 -70.76 -23.57
C LEU A 7 -23.27 -69.87 -23.62
N LEU A 8 -23.00 -69.34 -24.81
CA LEU A 8 -22.19 -68.14 -25.06
C LEU A 8 -22.83 -66.95 -24.31
N ALA A 9 -22.03 -66.16 -23.61
CA ALA A 9 -22.37 -64.78 -23.28
C ALA A 9 -21.14 -63.91 -23.60
N GLY A 10 -21.31 -63.03 -24.57
CA GLY A 10 -20.24 -62.27 -25.21
C GLY A 10 -19.54 -61.29 -24.27
N MET A 11 -18.21 -61.29 -24.35
CA MET A 11 -17.40 -60.13 -24.00
C MET A 11 -17.70 -59.02 -25.01
N ALA A 12 -18.58 -58.09 -24.64
CA ALA A 12 -18.61 -56.78 -25.27
C ALA A 12 -17.33 -56.04 -24.84
N ILE A 13 -16.28 -56.18 -25.66
CA ILE A 13 -15.13 -55.27 -25.62
C ILE A 13 -15.69 -53.89 -26.00
N CYS A 14 -16.01 -53.10 -24.98
CA CYS A 14 -16.21 -51.67 -25.16
C CYS A 14 -14.83 -51.10 -25.48
N ALA A 15 -14.48 -51.08 -26.76
CA ALA A 15 -13.36 -50.30 -27.25
C ALA A 15 -13.69 -48.83 -26.97
N ALA A 16 -13.27 -48.35 -25.79
CA ALA A 16 -13.12 -46.93 -25.56
C ALA A 16 -12.09 -46.46 -26.57
N THR A 17 -12.56 -45.90 -27.69
CA THR A 17 -11.74 -45.15 -28.63
C THR A 17 -11.03 -44.08 -27.81
N GLN A 18 -9.75 -44.30 -27.49
CA GLN A 18 -8.89 -43.26 -26.96
C GLN A 18 -8.97 -42.11 -27.96
N ALA A 19 -9.56 -40.99 -27.55
CA ALA A 19 -9.53 -39.77 -28.34
C ALA A 19 -8.06 -39.47 -28.66
N GLN A 20 -7.73 -39.42 -29.95
CA GLN A 20 -6.37 -39.19 -30.41
C GLN A 20 -5.87 -37.87 -29.82
N SER A 21 -4.75 -37.90 -29.11
CA SER A 21 -4.20 -36.73 -28.41
C SER A 21 -3.93 -35.59 -29.40
N VAL A 22 -4.42 -34.38 -29.09
CA VAL A 22 -4.18 -33.18 -29.91
C VAL A 22 -2.68 -32.87 -30.01
N ASN A 23 -2.15 -32.76 -31.23
CA ASN A 23 -0.79 -32.30 -31.47
C ASN A 23 -0.73 -30.78 -31.37
N VAL A 24 -0.53 -30.27 -30.15
CA VAL A 24 -0.51 -28.83 -29.86
C VAL A 24 0.53 -28.07 -30.68
N SER A 25 1.71 -28.65 -30.96
CA SER A 25 2.72 -27.99 -31.81
C SER A 25 2.23 -27.77 -33.24
N THR A 26 1.55 -28.75 -33.83
CA THR A 26 0.94 -28.59 -35.15
C THR A 26 -0.17 -27.54 -35.10
N VAL A 27 -1.02 -27.57 -34.07
CA VAL A 27 -2.10 -26.59 -33.92
C VAL A 27 -1.57 -25.17 -33.80
N PHE A 28 -0.49 -24.93 -33.04
CA PHE A 28 0.12 -23.61 -32.94
C PHE A 28 0.77 -23.18 -34.25
N ALA A 29 1.42 -24.09 -34.98
CA ALA A 29 1.94 -23.77 -36.32
C ALA A 29 0.83 -23.38 -37.31
N ASP A 30 -0.35 -24.01 -37.21
CA ASP A 30 -1.53 -23.64 -37.98
C ASP A 30 -2.11 -22.29 -37.52
N ALA A 31 -2.13 -22.04 -36.22
CA ALA A 31 -2.60 -20.79 -35.64
C ALA A 31 -1.70 -19.59 -36.03
N GLU A 32 -0.39 -19.79 -36.13
CA GLU A 32 0.54 -18.80 -36.67
C GLU A 32 0.14 -18.41 -38.11
N LYS A 33 -0.09 -19.41 -38.98
CA LYS A 33 -0.50 -19.17 -40.39
C LYS A 33 -1.85 -18.47 -40.47
N GLN A 34 -2.83 -18.86 -39.66
CA GLN A 34 -4.14 -18.19 -39.64
C GLN A 34 -4.06 -16.77 -39.10
N THR A 35 -3.21 -16.53 -38.11
CA THR A 35 -2.98 -15.18 -37.57
C THR A 35 -2.33 -14.28 -38.62
N GLU A 36 -1.41 -14.79 -39.44
CA GLU A 36 -0.88 -14.06 -40.60
C GLU A 36 -1.97 -13.71 -41.62
N VAL A 37 -2.92 -14.61 -41.88
CA VAL A 37 -4.09 -14.32 -42.74
C VAL A 37 -4.92 -13.19 -42.14
N MET A 38 -5.25 -13.26 -40.84
CA MET A 38 -6.01 -12.21 -40.18
C MET A 38 -5.30 -10.85 -40.22
N LEU A 39 -3.98 -10.83 -39.98
CA LEU A 39 -3.17 -9.61 -40.07
C LEU A 39 -3.17 -9.00 -41.49
N ARG A 40 -3.28 -9.81 -42.55
CA ARG A 40 -3.43 -9.33 -43.94
C ARG A 40 -4.83 -8.80 -44.23
N GLU A 41 -5.87 -9.36 -43.61
CA GLU A 41 -7.27 -8.96 -43.82
C GLU A 41 -7.66 -7.69 -43.03
N ILE A 42 -7.06 -7.48 -41.85
CA ILE A 42 -7.37 -6.34 -40.96
C ILE A 42 -7.30 -4.96 -41.64
N PRO A 43 -6.24 -4.61 -42.42
CA PRO A 43 -6.17 -3.29 -43.06
C PRO A 43 -7.35 -3.01 -43.99
N ALA A 44 -7.75 -3.99 -44.79
CA ALA A 44 -8.90 -3.87 -45.69
C ALA A 44 -10.21 -3.75 -44.90
N ALA A 45 -10.40 -4.58 -43.86
CA ALA A 45 -11.58 -4.55 -43.01
C ALA A 45 -11.71 -3.24 -42.19
N ARG A 46 -10.59 -2.63 -41.80
CA ARG A 46 -10.56 -1.31 -41.15
C ARG A 46 -10.96 -0.20 -42.10
N ASN A 47 -10.64 -0.30 -43.39
CA ASN A 47 -10.91 0.72 -44.40
C ASN A 47 -10.54 2.15 -43.93
N GLY A 48 -9.33 2.32 -43.35
CA GLY A 48 -8.82 3.59 -42.84
C GLY A 48 -9.35 4.05 -41.48
N LYS A 49 -10.31 3.34 -40.87
CA LYS A 49 -10.90 3.68 -39.56
C LYS A 49 -10.01 3.26 -38.40
N SER A 50 -9.22 4.19 -37.88
CA SER A 50 -8.25 3.95 -36.80
C SER A 50 -8.91 3.63 -35.45
N GLU A 51 -10.19 3.95 -35.27
CA GLU A 51 -10.96 3.63 -34.08
C GLU A 51 -11.30 2.15 -33.94
N LEU A 52 -11.29 1.39 -35.05
CA LEU A 52 -11.52 -0.05 -35.06
C LEU A 52 -10.20 -0.74 -34.74
N VAL A 53 -10.11 -1.53 -33.67
CA VAL A 53 -8.84 -2.04 -33.12
C VAL A 53 -8.73 -3.56 -33.09
N SER A 54 -9.86 -4.28 -33.17
CA SER A 54 -9.87 -5.73 -32.95
C SER A 54 -10.84 -6.43 -33.91
N PRO A 55 -10.45 -7.56 -34.53
CA PRO A 55 -11.37 -8.44 -35.23
C PRO A 55 -12.30 -9.14 -34.24
N ARG A 56 -13.60 -9.22 -34.56
CA ARG A 56 -14.62 -9.81 -33.68
C ARG A 56 -15.24 -11.09 -34.23
N THR A 57 -15.71 -11.04 -35.48
CA THR A 57 -16.48 -12.11 -36.13
C THR A 57 -16.43 -11.94 -37.66
N LEU A 58 -17.11 -12.83 -38.38
CA LEU A 58 -17.55 -12.61 -39.76
C LEU A 58 -19.00 -12.13 -39.81
N GLU A 59 -19.28 -11.17 -40.69
CA GLU A 59 -20.62 -10.68 -41.01
C GLU A 59 -20.79 -10.68 -42.53
N HIS A 60 -21.71 -11.50 -43.05
CA HIS A 60 -21.86 -11.77 -44.49
C HIS A 60 -20.53 -12.22 -45.16
N GLY A 61 -19.73 -13.01 -44.46
CA GLY A 61 -18.42 -13.49 -44.91
C GLY A 61 -17.28 -12.45 -44.85
N GLN A 62 -17.56 -11.23 -44.44
CA GLN A 62 -16.56 -10.16 -44.29
C GLN A 62 -16.08 -10.04 -42.85
N LEU A 63 -14.80 -9.68 -42.67
CA LEU A 63 -14.21 -9.50 -41.35
C LEU A 63 -14.80 -8.26 -40.66
N LYS A 64 -15.48 -8.48 -39.53
CA LYS A 64 -16.05 -7.42 -38.70
C LYS A 64 -15.03 -6.97 -37.66
N MET A 65 -14.63 -5.71 -37.75
CA MET A 65 -13.75 -5.06 -36.78
C MET A 65 -14.58 -4.27 -35.74
N VAL A 66 -14.07 -4.15 -34.52
CA VAL A 66 -14.69 -3.39 -33.43
C VAL A 66 -13.74 -2.38 -32.81
N ALA A 67 -14.31 -1.32 -32.23
CA ALA A 67 -13.56 -0.32 -31.48
C ALA A 67 -13.12 -0.84 -30.11
N SER A 68 -12.16 -0.16 -29.46
CA SER A 68 -11.65 -0.55 -28.14
C SER A 68 -12.75 -0.64 -27.08
N ARG A 69 -13.80 0.17 -27.20
CA ARG A 69 -14.95 0.17 -26.28
C ARG A 69 -15.82 -1.08 -26.34
N ASP A 70 -15.71 -1.88 -27.40
CA ASP A 70 -16.39 -3.16 -27.50
C ASP A 70 -15.82 -4.14 -26.46
N TRP A 71 -16.68 -4.95 -25.85
CA TRP A 71 -16.29 -5.88 -24.79
C TRP A 71 -15.33 -6.97 -25.28
N THR A 72 -15.32 -7.27 -26.59
CA THR A 72 -14.43 -8.30 -27.15
C THR A 72 -13.06 -7.78 -27.57
N SER A 73 -12.78 -6.48 -27.42
CA SER A 73 -11.60 -5.84 -28.02
C SER A 73 -10.27 -6.40 -27.52
N GLY A 74 -10.23 -6.90 -26.27
CA GLY A 74 -9.03 -7.43 -25.62
C GLY A 74 -8.64 -8.86 -25.99
N PHE A 75 -9.50 -9.63 -26.65
CA PHE A 75 -9.21 -11.03 -26.96
C PHE A 75 -8.18 -11.19 -28.08
N TRP A 76 -8.22 -10.35 -29.11
CA TRP A 76 -7.25 -10.39 -30.20
C TRP A 76 -5.79 -10.16 -29.77
N PRO A 77 -5.43 -9.08 -29.04
CA PRO A 77 -4.08 -8.96 -28.49
C PRO A 77 -3.73 -10.13 -27.57
N GLY A 78 -4.72 -10.70 -26.86
CA GLY A 78 -4.56 -11.92 -26.08
C GLY A 78 -4.13 -13.15 -26.89
N VAL A 79 -4.75 -13.38 -28.05
CA VAL A 79 -4.36 -14.43 -29.02
C VAL A 79 -2.89 -14.25 -29.44
N LEU A 80 -2.47 -13.02 -29.74
CA LEU A 80 -1.09 -12.72 -30.11
C LEU A 80 -0.12 -12.98 -28.95
N TRP A 81 -0.50 -12.67 -27.70
CA TRP A 81 0.29 -13.01 -26.52
C TRP A 81 0.44 -14.52 -26.33
N PHE A 82 -0.60 -15.30 -26.59
CA PHE A 82 -0.54 -16.76 -26.51
C PHE A 82 0.35 -17.38 -27.59
N LEU A 83 0.36 -16.82 -28.81
CA LEU A 83 1.34 -17.23 -29.82
C LEU A 83 2.77 -16.94 -29.38
N TYR A 84 3.02 -15.77 -28.79
CA TYR A 84 4.34 -15.44 -28.24
C TYR A 84 4.74 -16.39 -27.11
N GLU A 85 3.85 -16.63 -26.15
CA GLU A 85 4.10 -17.53 -25.02
C GLU A 85 4.50 -18.94 -25.48
N TYR A 86 3.77 -19.50 -26.45
CA TYR A 86 4.05 -20.85 -26.92
C TYR A 86 5.28 -20.95 -27.82
N THR A 87 5.48 -19.98 -28.72
CA THR A 87 6.51 -20.08 -29.77
C THR A 87 7.83 -19.40 -29.40
N GLY A 88 7.81 -18.44 -28.47
CA GLY A 88 8.93 -17.57 -28.15
C GLY A 88 9.34 -16.59 -29.27
N LYS A 89 8.61 -16.54 -30.41
CA LYS A 89 8.99 -15.72 -31.56
C LYS A 89 8.70 -14.25 -31.32
N GLN A 90 9.73 -13.41 -31.50
CA GLN A 90 9.65 -11.97 -31.27
C GLN A 90 8.57 -11.27 -32.11
N GLN A 91 8.32 -11.73 -33.34
CA GLN A 91 7.27 -11.18 -34.20
C GLN A 91 5.89 -11.15 -33.53
N TRP A 92 5.56 -12.17 -32.73
CA TRP A 92 4.27 -12.24 -32.04
C TRP A 92 4.24 -11.31 -30.83
N LYS A 93 5.36 -11.16 -30.12
CA LYS A 93 5.49 -10.16 -29.05
C LYS A 93 5.32 -8.74 -29.58
N ASP A 94 5.92 -8.43 -30.73
CA ASP A 94 5.84 -7.10 -31.34
C ASP A 94 4.40 -6.79 -31.74
N ARG A 95 3.71 -7.74 -32.39
CA ARG A 95 2.29 -7.60 -32.74
C ARG A 95 1.39 -7.53 -31.51
N ALA A 96 1.62 -8.37 -30.50
CA ALA A 96 0.85 -8.34 -29.27
C ALA A 96 0.99 -6.99 -28.55
N THR A 97 2.20 -6.44 -28.53
CA THR A 97 2.49 -5.10 -27.98
C THR A 97 1.74 -4.01 -28.75
N GLU A 98 1.82 -4.03 -30.09
CA GLU A 98 1.12 -3.09 -30.99
C GLU A 98 -0.39 -3.08 -30.72
N TYR A 99 -1.04 -4.24 -30.74
CA TYR A 99 -2.49 -4.33 -30.56
C TYR A 99 -2.94 -4.12 -29.11
N THR A 100 -2.11 -4.45 -28.12
CA THR A 100 -2.39 -4.17 -26.70
C THR A 100 -2.45 -2.66 -26.45
N ALA A 101 -1.54 -1.88 -27.02
CA ALA A 101 -1.51 -0.42 -26.85
C ALA A 101 -2.81 0.25 -27.31
N LEU A 102 -3.48 -0.30 -28.34
CA LEU A 102 -4.75 0.24 -28.85
C LEU A 102 -5.91 0.16 -27.84
N ILE A 103 -5.80 -0.71 -26.83
CA ILE A 103 -6.81 -0.92 -25.79
C ILE A 103 -6.63 0.02 -24.60
N GLU A 104 -5.47 0.69 -24.45
CA GLU A 104 -5.12 1.44 -23.23
C GLU A 104 -6.17 2.48 -22.82
N ARG A 105 -6.81 3.12 -23.80
CA ARG A 105 -7.84 4.15 -23.57
C ARG A 105 -9.03 3.64 -22.74
N GLU A 106 -9.25 2.33 -22.71
CA GLU A 106 -10.32 1.70 -21.95
C GLU A 106 -10.03 1.65 -20.45
N LYS A 107 -8.80 1.93 -19.99
CA LYS A 107 -8.44 1.84 -18.55
C LYS A 107 -9.29 2.72 -17.64
N THR A 108 -9.93 3.75 -18.19
CA THR A 108 -10.86 4.66 -17.50
C THR A 108 -12.33 4.52 -17.92
N ASN A 109 -12.68 3.46 -18.67
CA ASN A 109 -14.06 3.20 -19.10
C ASN A 109 -14.92 2.68 -17.94
N ALA A 110 -15.43 3.60 -17.13
CA ALA A 110 -16.27 3.29 -15.98
C ALA A 110 -17.70 2.86 -16.34
N GLY A 111 -18.06 2.72 -17.63
CA GLY A 111 -19.43 2.41 -18.08
C GLY A 111 -19.76 0.91 -18.23
N THR A 112 -18.78 0.02 -18.03
CA THR A 112 -18.93 -1.43 -18.19
C THR A 112 -18.15 -2.21 -17.13
N HIS A 113 -18.58 -3.44 -16.85
CA HIS A 113 -17.81 -4.41 -16.09
C HIS A 113 -16.75 -5.15 -16.92
N ASP A 114 -16.80 -5.10 -18.26
CA ASP A 114 -15.95 -5.86 -19.19
C ASP A 114 -14.48 -5.40 -19.22
N MET A 115 -14.05 -4.68 -18.19
CA MET A 115 -12.67 -4.20 -18.03
C MET A 115 -11.68 -5.35 -17.94
N GLY A 116 -12.07 -6.49 -17.36
CA GLY A 116 -11.25 -7.70 -17.35
C GLY A 116 -11.06 -8.26 -18.75
N PHE A 117 -12.13 -8.43 -19.53
CA PHE A 117 -12.02 -8.92 -20.91
C PHE A 117 -11.23 -7.97 -21.82
N LYS A 118 -11.42 -6.66 -21.68
CA LYS A 118 -10.70 -5.67 -22.48
C LYS A 118 -9.23 -5.58 -22.07
N VAL A 119 -8.99 -5.24 -20.80
CA VAL A 119 -7.65 -4.88 -20.32
C VAL A 119 -6.88 -6.09 -19.82
N TYR A 120 -7.50 -6.99 -19.07
CA TYR A 120 -6.74 -8.09 -18.47
C TYR A 120 -6.37 -9.18 -19.49
N CYS A 121 -7.23 -9.46 -20.48
CA CYS A 121 -6.86 -10.35 -21.60
C CYS A 121 -5.74 -9.78 -22.50
N SER A 122 -5.50 -8.46 -22.46
CA SER A 122 -4.47 -7.76 -23.24
C SER A 122 -3.26 -7.39 -22.37
N PHE A 123 -3.33 -6.31 -21.61
CA PHE A 123 -2.31 -5.83 -20.68
C PHE A 123 -1.98 -6.85 -19.59
N GLY A 124 -2.97 -7.57 -19.06
CA GLY A 124 -2.74 -8.61 -18.05
C GLY A 124 -1.83 -9.73 -18.58
N GLN A 125 -2.08 -10.21 -19.79
CA GLN A 125 -1.22 -11.21 -20.43
C GLN A 125 0.15 -10.66 -20.80
N GLY A 126 0.22 -9.44 -21.34
CA GLY A 126 1.49 -8.78 -21.62
C GLY A 126 2.34 -8.58 -20.36
N TYR A 127 1.71 -8.20 -19.24
CA TYR A 127 2.42 -8.01 -17.97
C TYR A 127 2.91 -9.34 -17.41
N ARG A 128 2.10 -10.40 -17.48
CA ARG A 128 2.50 -11.75 -17.05
C ARG A 128 3.76 -12.22 -17.77
N LEU A 129 3.86 -11.97 -19.08
CA LEU A 129 4.96 -12.47 -19.92
C LEU A 129 6.19 -11.57 -19.93
N ASN A 130 6.04 -10.26 -19.72
CA ASN A 130 7.16 -9.30 -19.86
C ASN A 130 7.50 -8.50 -18.59
N ASN A 131 6.65 -8.55 -17.56
CA ASN A 131 6.78 -7.74 -16.33
C ASN A 131 6.96 -6.23 -16.61
N ASP A 132 6.27 -5.71 -17.63
CA ASP A 132 6.35 -4.30 -18.03
C ASP A 132 5.70 -3.37 -16.98
N PRO A 133 6.44 -2.43 -16.36
CA PRO A 133 5.88 -1.51 -15.37
C PRO A 133 4.71 -0.66 -15.88
N HIS A 134 4.69 -0.28 -17.17
CA HIS A 134 3.58 0.47 -17.76
C HIS A 134 2.29 -0.37 -17.75
N TYR A 135 2.39 -1.65 -18.12
CA TYR A 135 1.23 -2.54 -18.10
C TYR A 135 0.70 -2.73 -16.68
N ARG A 136 1.59 -2.80 -15.68
CA ARG A 136 1.19 -2.82 -14.27
C ARG A 136 0.34 -1.60 -13.91
N GLU A 137 0.74 -0.40 -14.32
CA GLU A 137 -0.01 0.83 -14.05
C GLU A 137 -1.39 0.82 -14.73
N VAL A 138 -1.46 0.37 -15.99
CA VAL A 138 -2.72 0.24 -16.73
C VAL A 138 -3.68 -0.75 -16.05
N ILE A 139 -3.17 -1.90 -15.58
CA ILE A 139 -3.95 -2.90 -14.82
C ILE A 139 -4.52 -2.29 -13.54
N ILE A 140 -3.69 -1.58 -12.76
CA ILE A 140 -4.10 -0.97 -11.49
C ILE A 140 -5.17 0.11 -11.72
N GLU A 141 -4.98 0.98 -12.71
CA GLU A 141 -5.96 2.01 -13.06
C GLU A 141 -7.29 1.40 -13.52
N SER A 142 -7.22 0.35 -14.35
CA SER A 142 -8.42 -0.35 -14.82
C SER A 142 -9.16 -1.06 -13.69
N ALA A 143 -8.43 -1.61 -12.72
CA ALA A 143 -9.03 -2.22 -11.53
C ALA A 143 -9.71 -1.17 -10.64
N ARG A 144 -9.12 0.02 -10.49
CA ARG A 144 -9.75 1.16 -9.81
C ARG A 144 -11.05 1.57 -10.50
N THR A 145 -11.02 1.69 -11.82
CA THR A 145 -12.19 1.99 -12.65
C THR A 145 -13.28 0.93 -12.49
N LEU A 146 -12.94 -0.36 -12.59
CA LEU A 146 -13.89 -1.46 -12.40
C LEU A 146 -14.48 -1.48 -10.98
N ALA A 147 -13.63 -1.27 -9.96
CA ALA A 147 -14.05 -1.22 -8.56
C ALA A 147 -15.04 -0.08 -8.28
N SER A 148 -14.98 1.04 -9.00
CA SER A 148 -15.95 2.14 -8.86
C SER A 148 -17.39 1.76 -9.20
N ARG A 149 -17.59 0.66 -9.93
CA ARG A 149 -18.92 0.12 -10.29
C ARG A 149 -19.50 -0.81 -9.22
N PHE A 150 -18.77 -1.06 -8.13
CA PHE A 150 -19.24 -1.87 -7.01
C PHE A 150 -20.23 -1.09 -6.15
N ASN A 151 -21.37 -1.71 -5.84
CA ASN A 151 -22.32 -1.19 -4.86
C ASN A 151 -22.23 -2.06 -3.59
N PRO A 152 -21.86 -1.50 -2.42
CA PRO A 152 -21.69 -2.27 -1.19
C PRO A 152 -23.00 -2.83 -0.63
N THR A 153 -24.14 -2.20 -0.92
CA THR A 153 -25.47 -2.68 -0.48
C THR A 153 -25.90 -3.91 -1.27
N VAL A 154 -25.69 -3.91 -2.58
CA VAL A 154 -25.93 -5.08 -3.43
C VAL A 154 -24.84 -6.15 -3.22
N GLY A 155 -23.62 -5.72 -2.94
CA GLY A 155 -22.45 -6.58 -2.82
C GLY A 155 -21.91 -7.08 -4.18
N CYS A 156 -22.29 -6.44 -5.29
CA CYS A 156 -21.85 -6.79 -6.65
C CYS A 156 -21.34 -5.57 -7.43
N ILE A 157 -20.70 -5.87 -8.56
CA ILE A 157 -20.31 -4.89 -9.58
C ILE A 157 -21.45 -4.82 -10.59
N ARG A 158 -21.86 -3.59 -10.96
CA ARG A 158 -22.89 -3.37 -11.97
C ARG A 158 -22.38 -3.71 -13.36
N SER A 159 -23.10 -4.55 -14.11
CA SER A 159 -22.62 -5.03 -15.42
C SER A 159 -22.64 -3.96 -16.51
N TRP A 160 -23.71 -3.17 -16.64
CA TRP A 160 -23.82 -2.11 -17.66
C TRP A 160 -24.73 -0.96 -17.24
N ASP A 161 -24.69 0.14 -18.01
CA ASP A 161 -25.46 1.36 -17.72
C ASP A 161 -26.62 1.64 -18.68
N HIS A 162 -26.79 0.84 -19.73
CA HIS A 162 -27.91 0.97 -20.67
C HIS A 162 -29.19 0.28 -20.16
N SER A 163 -30.31 0.57 -20.82
CA SER A 163 -31.63 0.00 -20.48
C SER A 163 -32.04 0.22 -19.03
N LYS A 164 -31.81 1.44 -18.51
CA LYS A 164 -32.14 1.82 -17.11
C LYS A 164 -33.64 1.75 -16.80
N ASP A 165 -34.47 1.84 -17.84
CA ASP A 165 -35.92 1.58 -17.79
C ASP A 165 -36.24 0.12 -17.45
N LYS A 166 -35.35 -0.81 -17.77
CA LYS A 166 -35.52 -2.26 -17.52
C LYS A 166 -34.76 -2.75 -16.30
N TRP A 167 -33.65 -2.09 -15.95
CA TRP A 167 -32.72 -2.56 -14.92
C TRP A 167 -32.22 -1.41 -14.06
N ASP A 168 -32.45 -1.48 -12.74
CA ASP A 168 -31.78 -0.61 -11.78
C ASP A 168 -30.29 -1.02 -11.65
N PHE A 169 -30.06 -2.25 -11.14
CA PHE A 169 -28.71 -2.80 -10.97
C PHE A 169 -28.58 -4.21 -11.57
N PRO A 170 -28.28 -4.35 -12.88
CA PRO A 170 -28.09 -5.64 -13.52
C PRO A 170 -26.71 -6.22 -13.24
N VAL A 171 -26.66 -7.52 -12.93
CA VAL A 171 -25.43 -8.32 -12.78
C VAL A 171 -25.54 -9.56 -13.66
N ILE A 172 -24.58 -9.77 -14.56
CA ILE A 172 -24.52 -10.95 -15.43
C ILE A 172 -23.44 -11.95 -15.00
N ILE A 173 -23.61 -13.21 -15.36
CA ILE A 173 -22.69 -14.28 -14.95
C ILE A 173 -21.26 -14.09 -15.49
N ASP A 174 -21.14 -13.45 -16.65
CA ASP A 174 -19.89 -13.07 -17.33
C ASP A 174 -19.03 -12.15 -16.44
N ASN A 175 -19.66 -11.42 -15.52
CA ASN A 175 -18.98 -10.54 -14.58
C ASN A 175 -18.01 -11.30 -13.67
N MET A 176 -18.20 -12.61 -13.49
CA MET A 176 -17.26 -13.48 -12.77
C MET A 176 -15.87 -13.49 -13.41
N MET A 177 -15.79 -13.44 -14.73
CA MET A 177 -14.52 -13.45 -15.46
C MET A 177 -13.72 -12.16 -15.25
N ASN A 178 -14.44 -11.05 -15.01
CA ASN A 178 -13.83 -9.74 -14.84
C ASN A 178 -13.24 -9.50 -13.44
N LEU A 179 -13.54 -10.39 -12.47
CA LEU A 179 -12.99 -10.30 -11.12
C LEU A 179 -11.49 -10.59 -11.07
N GLU A 180 -10.96 -11.28 -12.08
CA GLU A 180 -9.52 -11.58 -12.18
C GLU A 180 -8.67 -10.30 -12.18
N LEU A 181 -9.14 -9.23 -12.85
CA LEU A 181 -8.49 -7.92 -12.85
C LEU A 181 -8.33 -7.35 -11.43
N LEU A 182 -9.35 -7.51 -10.58
CA LEU A 182 -9.31 -7.02 -9.20
C LEU A 182 -8.40 -7.88 -8.32
N PHE A 183 -8.42 -9.20 -8.49
CA PHE A 183 -7.50 -10.08 -7.79
C PHE A 183 -6.04 -9.80 -8.17
N ALA A 184 -5.77 -9.58 -9.45
CA ALA A 184 -4.47 -9.17 -9.94
C ALA A 184 -4.02 -7.84 -9.33
N ALA A 185 -4.89 -6.82 -9.34
CA ALA A 185 -4.58 -5.54 -8.72
C ALA A 185 -4.29 -5.65 -7.22
N THR A 186 -4.98 -6.54 -6.49
CA THR A 186 -4.66 -6.85 -5.09
C THR A 186 -3.22 -7.32 -4.94
N GLN A 187 -2.79 -8.28 -5.77
CA GLN A 187 -1.43 -8.83 -5.72
C GLN A 187 -0.37 -7.79 -6.11
N LEU A 188 -0.70 -6.92 -7.06
CA LEU A 188 0.22 -5.90 -7.56
C LEU A 188 0.42 -4.75 -6.58
N THR A 189 -0.62 -4.38 -5.84
CA THR A 189 -0.63 -3.16 -5.00
C THR A 189 -0.53 -3.45 -3.51
N GLY A 190 -0.94 -4.63 -3.06
CA GLY A 190 -1.21 -4.90 -1.66
C GLY A 190 -2.52 -4.30 -1.14
N ASP A 191 -3.29 -3.58 -1.97
CA ASP A 191 -4.57 -3.00 -1.58
C ASP A 191 -5.66 -4.08 -1.50
N SER A 192 -6.08 -4.34 -0.26
CA SER A 192 -7.09 -5.34 0.06
C SER A 192 -8.52 -4.94 -0.34
N ALA A 193 -8.77 -3.69 -0.74
CA ALA A 193 -10.09 -3.26 -1.20
C ALA A 193 -10.54 -4.01 -2.46
N TYR A 194 -9.64 -4.20 -3.44
CA TYR A 194 -9.94 -4.95 -4.66
C TYR A 194 -10.34 -6.39 -4.38
N TYR A 195 -9.63 -7.06 -3.46
CA TYR A 195 -9.93 -8.42 -3.02
C TYR A 195 -11.31 -8.51 -2.37
N ARG A 196 -11.63 -7.58 -1.45
CA ARG A 196 -12.93 -7.55 -0.76
C ARG A 196 -14.09 -7.39 -1.75
N ILE A 197 -13.94 -6.51 -2.73
CA ILE A 197 -14.93 -6.28 -3.79
C ILE A 197 -15.13 -7.56 -4.61
N ALA A 198 -14.05 -8.18 -5.07
CA ALA A 198 -14.11 -9.40 -5.88
C ALA A 198 -14.75 -10.57 -5.13
N VAL A 199 -14.36 -10.78 -3.86
CA VAL A 199 -14.94 -11.83 -3.00
C VAL A 199 -16.41 -11.56 -2.69
N SER A 200 -16.78 -10.31 -2.41
CA SER A 200 -18.18 -9.93 -2.21
C SER A 200 -19.01 -10.26 -3.45
N HIS A 201 -18.54 -9.84 -4.63
CA HIS A 201 -19.21 -10.13 -5.90
C HIS A 201 -19.40 -11.63 -6.09
N ALA A 202 -18.32 -12.42 -5.98
CA ALA A 202 -18.38 -13.86 -6.18
C ALA A 202 -19.34 -14.56 -5.21
N ASN A 203 -19.40 -14.12 -3.94
CA ASN A 203 -20.32 -14.69 -2.95
C ASN A 203 -21.78 -14.38 -3.29
N THR A 204 -22.08 -13.14 -3.67
CA THR A 204 -23.44 -12.73 -4.02
C THR A 204 -23.91 -13.40 -5.31
N THR A 205 -23.02 -13.51 -6.31
CA THR A 205 -23.31 -14.26 -7.55
C THR A 205 -23.57 -15.74 -7.25
N MET A 206 -22.78 -16.37 -6.38
CA MET A 206 -22.97 -17.78 -6.00
C MET A 206 -24.35 -18.03 -5.40
N LYS A 207 -24.81 -17.09 -4.55
CA LYS A 207 -26.11 -17.15 -3.89
C LYS A 207 -27.29 -16.99 -4.86
N ASN A 208 -27.17 -16.07 -5.82
CA ASN A 208 -28.35 -15.57 -6.55
C ASN A 208 -28.43 -16.04 -8.01
N HIS A 209 -27.30 -16.26 -8.69
CA HIS A 209 -27.26 -16.65 -10.10
C HIS A 209 -27.48 -18.14 -10.33
N PHE A 210 -27.34 -18.99 -9.32
CA PHE A 210 -27.45 -20.44 -9.49
C PHE A 210 -28.81 -20.97 -9.03
N ARG A 211 -29.35 -21.91 -9.80
CA ARG A 211 -30.50 -22.73 -9.45
C ARG A 211 -30.05 -23.92 -8.60
N PRO A 212 -30.96 -24.64 -7.92
CA PRO A 212 -30.60 -25.78 -7.07
C PRO A 212 -29.85 -26.92 -7.79
N ASP A 213 -30.03 -27.06 -9.11
CA ASP A 213 -29.33 -28.03 -9.96
C ASP A 213 -27.98 -27.54 -10.50
N TYR A 214 -27.55 -26.35 -10.07
CA TYR A 214 -26.32 -25.66 -10.50
C TYR A 214 -26.32 -25.14 -11.94
N SER A 215 -27.47 -25.16 -12.63
CA SER A 215 -27.64 -24.32 -13.81
C SER A 215 -27.67 -22.84 -13.39
N SER A 216 -27.06 -21.97 -14.17
CA SER A 216 -27.05 -20.52 -13.92
C SER A 216 -28.11 -19.76 -14.72
N TYR A 217 -28.69 -18.73 -14.10
CA TYR A 217 -29.32 -17.61 -14.81
C TYR A 217 -28.24 -16.77 -15.48
N HIS A 218 -28.59 -16.10 -16.57
CA HIS A 218 -27.69 -15.14 -17.20
C HIS A 218 -27.68 -13.82 -16.40
N VAL A 219 -28.84 -13.19 -16.17
CA VAL A 219 -28.95 -11.86 -15.56
C VAL A 219 -29.74 -11.91 -14.25
N ILE A 220 -29.19 -11.32 -13.20
CA ILE A 220 -29.91 -11.00 -11.97
C ILE A 220 -30.01 -9.48 -11.83
N ALA A 221 -31.24 -8.99 -11.65
CA ALA A 221 -31.50 -7.58 -11.38
C ALA A 221 -31.68 -7.38 -9.88
N TYR A 222 -30.99 -6.39 -9.33
CA TYR A 222 -31.11 -5.97 -7.94
C TYR A 222 -31.71 -4.59 -7.83
N ASP A 223 -32.34 -4.34 -6.69
CA ASP A 223 -32.64 -3.00 -6.19
C ASP A 223 -31.35 -2.44 -5.56
N SER A 224 -30.86 -1.32 -6.07
CA SER A 224 -29.58 -0.73 -5.70
C SER A 224 -29.55 -0.13 -4.28
N THR A 225 -30.73 0.08 -3.68
CA THR A 225 -30.88 0.69 -2.35
C THR A 225 -31.04 -0.35 -1.25
N THR A 226 -31.66 -1.49 -1.54
CA THR A 226 -31.93 -2.55 -0.57
C THR A 226 -31.05 -3.78 -0.76
N GLY A 227 -30.46 -3.97 -1.94
CA GLY A 227 -29.68 -5.17 -2.29
C GLY A 227 -30.53 -6.40 -2.59
N ASN A 228 -31.86 -6.28 -2.62
CA ASN A 228 -32.76 -7.39 -2.88
C ASN A 228 -32.79 -7.78 -4.36
N VAL A 229 -32.95 -9.07 -4.65
CA VAL A 229 -33.18 -9.58 -6.00
C VAL A 229 -34.59 -9.18 -6.45
N VAL A 230 -34.67 -8.45 -7.57
CA VAL A 230 -35.93 -8.01 -8.18
C VAL A 230 -36.37 -9.00 -9.24
N LYS A 231 -35.44 -9.47 -10.09
CA LYS A 231 -35.77 -10.33 -11.22
C LYS A 231 -34.60 -11.24 -11.62
N LYS A 232 -34.90 -12.44 -12.09
CA LYS A 232 -33.93 -13.39 -12.68
C LYS A 232 -34.31 -13.64 -14.13
N ASN A 233 -33.41 -13.39 -15.08
CA ASN A 233 -33.72 -13.39 -16.52
C ASN A 233 -32.60 -13.99 -17.36
N THR A 234 -32.89 -14.04 -18.67
CA THR A 234 -31.91 -14.24 -19.72
C THR A 234 -31.83 -13.04 -20.65
N HIS A 235 -30.65 -12.83 -21.25
CA HIS A 235 -30.45 -11.88 -22.36
C HIS A 235 -30.03 -12.58 -23.66
N GLN A 236 -29.29 -13.69 -23.58
CA GLN A 236 -28.76 -14.43 -24.73
C GLN A 236 -29.17 -15.91 -24.78
N GLY A 237 -29.69 -16.46 -23.68
CA GLY A 237 -30.21 -17.83 -23.62
C GLY A 237 -31.60 -17.96 -24.22
N TYR A 238 -32.05 -19.21 -24.40
CA TYR A 238 -33.36 -19.54 -24.96
C TYR A 238 -34.54 -18.97 -24.13
N SER A 239 -34.53 -19.12 -22.80
CA SER A 239 -35.56 -18.62 -21.89
C SER A 239 -34.97 -18.19 -20.54
N HIS A 240 -35.78 -17.59 -19.66
CA HIS A 240 -35.31 -17.19 -18.32
C HIS A 240 -34.91 -18.41 -17.47
N GLU A 241 -35.57 -19.54 -17.71
CA GLU A 241 -35.37 -20.81 -17.02
C GLU A 241 -34.27 -21.66 -17.68
N SER A 242 -33.84 -21.32 -18.89
CA SER A 242 -32.84 -22.08 -19.63
C SER A 242 -31.42 -21.90 -19.08
N ALA A 243 -30.55 -22.85 -19.44
CA ALA A 243 -29.13 -22.87 -19.18
C ALA A 243 -28.35 -22.55 -20.46
N TRP A 244 -28.16 -21.25 -20.70
CA TRP A 244 -27.28 -20.75 -21.76
C TRP A 244 -25.85 -21.29 -21.59
N SER A 245 -25.31 -21.95 -22.62
CA SER A 245 -24.12 -22.80 -22.45
C SER A 245 -22.86 -22.00 -22.12
N ARG A 246 -22.67 -20.84 -22.76
CA ARG A 246 -21.56 -19.93 -22.43
C ARG A 246 -21.70 -19.29 -21.04
N GLY A 247 -22.92 -19.07 -20.56
CA GLY A 247 -23.16 -18.64 -19.18
C GLY A 247 -22.75 -19.68 -18.14
N GLN A 248 -22.97 -20.97 -18.43
CA GLN A 248 -22.45 -22.06 -17.60
C GLN A 248 -20.92 -22.10 -17.65
N ALA A 249 -20.34 -21.90 -18.84
CA ALA A 249 -18.90 -21.85 -19.03
C ALA A 249 -18.23 -20.73 -18.23
N TRP A 250 -18.80 -19.52 -18.22
CA TRP A 250 -18.35 -18.41 -17.37
C TRP A 250 -18.43 -18.71 -15.88
N GLY A 251 -19.51 -19.37 -15.44
CA GLY A 251 -19.63 -19.82 -14.06
C GLY A 251 -18.51 -20.79 -13.69
N LEU A 252 -18.31 -21.85 -14.48
CA LEU A 252 -17.29 -22.86 -14.26
C LEU A 252 -15.89 -22.23 -14.16
N TYR A 253 -15.49 -21.48 -15.18
CA TYR A 253 -14.19 -20.84 -15.22
C TYR A 253 -14.05 -19.84 -14.07
N GLY A 254 -15.02 -18.95 -13.89
CA GLY A 254 -14.98 -17.87 -12.91
C GLY A 254 -14.79 -18.35 -11.48
N TYR A 255 -15.45 -19.44 -11.07
CA TYR A 255 -15.26 -20.00 -9.73
C TYR A 255 -13.94 -20.76 -9.57
N ALA A 256 -13.48 -21.48 -10.60
CA ALA A 256 -12.13 -22.07 -10.59
C ALA A 256 -11.05 -20.97 -10.43
N MET A 257 -11.21 -19.86 -11.15
CA MET A 257 -10.35 -18.67 -11.03
C MET A 257 -10.43 -18.02 -9.64
N CYS A 258 -11.63 -17.86 -9.08
CA CYS A 258 -11.78 -17.34 -7.71
C CYS A 258 -11.04 -18.23 -6.69
N TYR A 259 -11.10 -19.55 -6.83
CA TYR A 259 -10.37 -20.47 -5.98
C TYR A 259 -8.84 -20.32 -6.12
N ARG A 260 -8.32 -20.11 -7.34
CA ARG A 260 -6.88 -19.87 -7.58
C ARG A 260 -6.33 -18.73 -6.74
N PHE A 261 -7.06 -17.62 -6.63
CA PHE A 261 -6.63 -16.43 -5.88
C PHE A 261 -6.94 -16.48 -4.38
N THR A 262 -8.06 -17.07 -4.00
CA THR A 262 -8.57 -16.99 -2.61
C THR A 262 -8.22 -18.23 -1.78
N ARG A 263 -8.11 -19.40 -2.44
CA ARG A 263 -8.05 -20.72 -1.79
C ARG A 263 -9.24 -21.03 -0.89
N ASP A 264 -10.35 -20.31 -1.05
CA ASP A 264 -11.59 -20.55 -0.31
C ASP A 264 -12.36 -21.74 -0.92
N LYS A 265 -12.48 -22.83 -0.16
CA LYS A 265 -13.02 -24.11 -0.63
C LYS A 265 -14.41 -24.02 -1.24
N LYS A 266 -15.25 -23.06 -0.82
CA LYS A 266 -16.59 -22.91 -1.39
C LYS A 266 -16.57 -22.61 -2.89
N TYR A 267 -15.54 -21.92 -3.39
CA TYR A 267 -15.40 -21.65 -4.83
C TYR A 267 -14.94 -22.90 -5.59
N LEU A 268 -14.11 -23.74 -4.97
CA LEU A 268 -13.75 -25.03 -5.55
C LEU A 268 -14.99 -25.92 -5.66
N GLU A 269 -15.76 -26.04 -4.58
CA GLU A 269 -17.00 -26.82 -4.54
C GLU A 269 -18.02 -26.32 -5.58
N GLN A 270 -18.24 -25.01 -5.67
CA GLN A 270 -19.13 -24.43 -6.68
C GLN A 270 -18.67 -24.75 -8.11
N ALA A 271 -17.37 -24.64 -8.41
CA ALA A 271 -16.84 -24.98 -9.74
C ALA A 271 -17.03 -26.48 -10.06
N GLU A 272 -16.82 -27.37 -9.08
CA GLU A 272 -17.06 -28.81 -9.24
C GLU A 272 -18.54 -29.14 -9.51
N HIS A 273 -19.46 -28.46 -8.83
CA HIS A 273 -20.89 -28.62 -9.05
C HIS A 273 -21.32 -28.15 -10.46
N ILE A 274 -20.83 -27.00 -10.92
CA ILE A 274 -21.11 -26.51 -12.28
C ILE A 274 -20.49 -27.45 -13.32
N ALA A 275 -19.26 -27.92 -13.12
CA ALA A 275 -18.63 -28.90 -13.99
C ALA A 275 -19.47 -30.18 -14.09
N LYS A 276 -19.99 -30.67 -12.97
CA LYS A 276 -20.88 -31.83 -12.94
C LYS A 276 -22.17 -31.57 -13.72
N TYR A 277 -22.83 -30.44 -13.50
CA TYR A 277 -24.03 -30.07 -14.26
C TYR A 277 -23.78 -30.12 -15.77
N ILE A 278 -22.70 -29.48 -16.24
CA ILE A 278 -22.33 -29.43 -17.66
C ILE A 278 -22.06 -30.84 -18.21
N LEU A 279 -21.19 -31.60 -17.54
CA LEU A 279 -20.67 -32.87 -18.07
C LEU A 279 -21.67 -34.02 -18.02
N ASP A 280 -22.60 -33.98 -17.07
CA ASP A 280 -23.66 -34.98 -16.91
C ASP A 280 -24.96 -34.57 -17.61
N HIS A 281 -25.00 -33.39 -18.25
CA HIS A 281 -26.22 -32.90 -18.89
C HIS A 281 -26.65 -33.85 -20.03
N PRO A 282 -27.90 -34.34 -20.05
CA PRO A 282 -28.35 -35.37 -21.00
C PRO A 282 -28.31 -34.91 -22.46
N ARG A 283 -28.31 -33.60 -22.70
CA ARG A 283 -28.22 -32.99 -24.03
C ARG A 283 -26.82 -32.48 -24.39
N LEU A 284 -25.79 -32.74 -23.58
CA LEU A 284 -24.41 -32.51 -23.99
C LEU A 284 -24.02 -33.58 -25.04
N PRO A 285 -23.65 -33.20 -26.27
CA PRO A 285 -23.36 -34.21 -27.29
C PRO A 285 -22.06 -34.98 -27.03
N LYS A 286 -21.87 -36.09 -27.76
CA LYS A 286 -20.74 -37.00 -27.56
C LYS A 286 -19.38 -36.34 -27.79
N ASP A 287 -19.31 -35.39 -28.71
CA ASP A 287 -18.12 -34.57 -28.99
C ASP A 287 -17.83 -33.54 -27.87
N LYS A 288 -18.71 -33.42 -26.87
CA LYS A 288 -18.66 -32.47 -25.75
C LYS A 288 -18.61 -30.99 -26.14
N VAL A 289 -18.89 -30.64 -27.39
CA VAL A 289 -19.15 -29.25 -27.77
C VAL A 289 -20.63 -28.98 -27.49
N PRO A 290 -21.03 -27.97 -26.69
CA PRO A 290 -22.43 -27.78 -26.35
C PRO A 290 -23.20 -27.09 -27.49
N TYR A 291 -24.52 -27.23 -27.48
CA TYR A 291 -25.40 -26.31 -28.20
C TYR A 291 -25.33 -24.91 -27.58
N TYR A 292 -25.82 -23.87 -28.27
CA TYR A 292 -25.81 -22.51 -27.71
C TYR A 292 -26.56 -22.39 -26.37
N ASP A 293 -27.53 -23.27 -26.13
CA ASP A 293 -28.27 -23.37 -24.89
C ASP A 293 -28.58 -24.85 -24.61
N PHE A 294 -28.40 -25.29 -23.38
CA PHE A 294 -28.63 -26.68 -22.99
C PHE A 294 -30.11 -27.06 -23.00
N ASP A 295 -31.01 -26.08 -22.92
CA ASP A 295 -32.46 -26.27 -22.86
C ASP A 295 -33.22 -26.00 -24.15
N ALA A 296 -32.53 -25.59 -25.23
CA ALA A 296 -33.19 -25.24 -26.48
C ALA A 296 -34.02 -26.42 -27.04
N PRO A 297 -35.29 -26.18 -27.42
CA PRO A 297 -36.21 -27.25 -27.81
C PRO A 297 -35.89 -27.84 -29.18
N GLY A 298 -35.14 -27.13 -30.03
CA GLY A 298 -34.78 -27.60 -31.36
C GLY A 298 -33.64 -28.62 -31.39
N ILE A 299 -33.04 -28.98 -30.25
CA ILE A 299 -31.94 -29.96 -30.17
C ILE A 299 -32.41 -31.30 -30.76
N PRO A 300 -31.67 -31.92 -31.71
CA PRO A 300 -30.27 -31.68 -32.04
C PRO A 300 -29.99 -30.70 -33.19
N ASN A 301 -30.98 -30.02 -33.75
CA ASN A 301 -30.86 -29.10 -34.90
C ASN A 301 -30.51 -27.66 -34.51
N GLU A 302 -30.20 -27.41 -33.24
CA GLU A 302 -29.78 -26.10 -32.75
C GLU A 302 -28.32 -25.82 -33.10
N PRO A 303 -27.91 -24.55 -33.24
CA PRO A 303 -26.51 -24.23 -33.51
C PRO A 303 -25.63 -24.57 -32.31
N ARG A 304 -24.39 -24.95 -32.61
CA ARG A 304 -23.36 -25.24 -31.62
C ARG A 304 -22.79 -23.93 -31.06
N ASP A 305 -22.07 -24.02 -29.95
CA ASP A 305 -21.26 -22.92 -29.46
C ASP A 305 -19.83 -23.38 -29.12
N ALA A 306 -18.96 -23.33 -30.12
CA ALA A 306 -17.54 -23.65 -29.97
C ALA A 306 -16.85 -22.71 -28.94
N SER A 307 -17.33 -21.49 -28.78
CA SER A 307 -16.79 -20.56 -27.77
C SER A 307 -17.03 -21.06 -26.35
N ALA A 308 -18.25 -21.53 -26.03
CA ALA A 308 -18.56 -22.15 -24.74
C ALA A 308 -17.68 -23.39 -24.49
N ALA A 309 -17.47 -24.23 -25.52
CA ALA A 309 -16.57 -25.37 -25.42
C ALA A 309 -15.14 -24.97 -25.07
N GLY A 310 -14.56 -23.96 -25.73
CA GLY A 310 -13.21 -23.49 -25.44
C GLY A 310 -13.05 -23.01 -23.99
N VAL A 311 -14.03 -22.26 -23.49
CA VAL A 311 -14.08 -21.78 -22.10
C VAL A 311 -14.21 -22.93 -21.11
N ILE A 312 -15.10 -23.89 -21.38
CA ILE A 312 -15.28 -25.08 -20.54
C ILE A 312 -13.98 -25.88 -20.47
N ALA A 313 -13.32 -26.13 -21.62
CA ALA A 313 -12.04 -26.84 -21.64
C ALA A 313 -10.98 -26.13 -20.79
N SER A 314 -10.82 -24.81 -20.96
CA SER A 314 -9.88 -24.01 -20.16
C SER A 314 -10.19 -24.06 -18.66
N GLY A 315 -11.47 -23.89 -18.29
CA GLY A 315 -11.93 -23.97 -16.90
C GLY A 315 -11.75 -25.35 -16.27
N LEU A 316 -11.97 -26.43 -17.02
CA LEU A 316 -11.74 -27.81 -16.56
C LEU A 316 -10.25 -28.10 -16.33
N TYR A 317 -9.36 -27.62 -17.21
CA TYR A 317 -7.92 -27.71 -16.95
C TYR A 317 -7.50 -26.89 -15.74
N GLU A 318 -8.11 -25.72 -15.49
CA GLU A 318 -7.85 -24.98 -14.26
C GLU A 318 -8.29 -25.79 -13.03
N LEU A 319 -9.52 -26.27 -13.05
CA LEU A 319 -10.15 -27.01 -11.95
C LEU A 319 -9.40 -28.31 -11.61
N SER A 320 -8.86 -29.00 -12.63
CA SER A 320 -8.12 -30.26 -12.43
C SER A 320 -6.83 -30.08 -11.61
N ASN A 321 -6.28 -28.86 -11.52
CA ASN A 321 -5.13 -28.59 -10.64
C ASN A 321 -5.46 -28.63 -9.15
N TYR A 322 -6.74 -28.63 -8.79
CA TYR A 322 -7.21 -28.45 -7.42
C TYR A 322 -8.14 -29.57 -6.95
N SER A 323 -8.92 -30.14 -7.87
CA SER A 323 -9.95 -31.13 -7.58
C SER A 323 -9.40 -32.53 -7.37
N LYS A 324 -10.09 -33.32 -6.55
CA LYS A 324 -9.88 -34.78 -6.45
C LYS A 324 -10.35 -35.52 -7.72
N ASN A 325 -11.23 -34.91 -8.52
CA ASN A 325 -11.74 -35.44 -9.79
C ASN A 325 -10.89 -35.04 -11.00
N ALA A 326 -9.60 -34.71 -10.78
CA ALA A 326 -8.70 -34.18 -11.80
C ALA A 326 -8.70 -35.02 -13.10
N ALA A 327 -8.63 -36.35 -12.99
CA ALA A 327 -8.62 -37.24 -14.15
C ALA A 327 -9.90 -37.11 -15.01
N THR A 328 -11.07 -37.01 -14.39
CA THR A 328 -12.35 -36.83 -15.09
C THR A 328 -12.40 -35.50 -15.81
N TYR A 329 -11.99 -34.42 -15.15
CA TYR A 329 -12.00 -33.08 -15.75
C TYR A 329 -10.98 -32.95 -16.88
N THR A 330 -9.76 -33.50 -16.71
CA THR A 330 -8.76 -33.56 -17.77
C THR A 330 -9.25 -34.38 -18.97
N ALA A 331 -9.87 -35.54 -18.75
CA ALA A 331 -10.39 -36.37 -19.84
C ALA A 331 -11.52 -35.66 -20.63
N ALA A 332 -12.41 -34.97 -19.93
CA ALA A 332 -13.44 -34.16 -20.55
C ALA A 332 -12.84 -32.98 -21.36
N ALA A 333 -11.88 -32.25 -20.78
CA ALA A 333 -11.20 -31.15 -21.46
C ALA A 333 -10.42 -31.61 -22.71
N ASN A 334 -9.73 -32.76 -22.64
CA ASN A 334 -9.06 -33.40 -23.77
C ASN A 334 -10.03 -33.76 -24.89
N THR A 335 -11.21 -34.28 -24.55
CA THR A 335 -12.25 -34.62 -25.52
C THR A 335 -12.77 -33.37 -26.22
N ILE A 336 -13.04 -32.29 -25.47
CA ILE A 336 -13.47 -31.02 -26.03
C ILE A 336 -12.39 -30.45 -26.95
N LEU A 337 -11.12 -30.43 -26.52
CA LEU A 337 -10.02 -29.96 -27.36
C LEU A 337 -9.89 -30.77 -28.64
N ALA A 338 -9.97 -32.10 -28.56
CA ALA A 338 -9.90 -32.97 -29.73
C ALA A 338 -11.04 -32.68 -30.71
N SER A 339 -12.26 -32.51 -30.22
CA SER A 339 -13.41 -32.12 -31.06
C SER A 339 -13.20 -30.76 -31.71
N LEU A 340 -12.79 -29.75 -30.94
CA LEU A 340 -12.52 -28.41 -31.46
C LEU A 340 -11.43 -28.44 -32.54
N THR A 341 -10.32 -29.14 -32.28
CA THR A 341 -9.20 -29.30 -33.21
C THR A 341 -9.60 -30.04 -34.49
N ASN A 342 -10.38 -31.10 -34.39
CA ASN A 342 -10.61 -32.01 -35.53
C ASN A 342 -11.84 -31.64 -36.36
N SER A 343 -12.83 -30.97 -35.77
CA SER A 343 -14.13 -30.77 -36.42
C SER A 343 -14.62 -29.31 -36.45
N TYR A 344 -14.00 -28.42 -35.68
CA TYR A 344 -14.43 -27.01 -35.58
C TYR A 344 -13.37 -26.01 -36.03
N ARG A 345 -12.13 -26.43 -36.28
CA ARG A 345 -11.10 -25.54 -36.80
C ARG A 345 -11.43 -25.09 -38.22
N ALA A 346 -11.19 -23.82 -38.50
CA ALA A 346 -11.22 -23.31 -39.86
C ALA A 346 -10.08 -23.95 -40.69
N PRO A 347 -10.32 -24.27 -41.98
CA PRO A 347 -9.24 -24.60 -42.89
C PRO A 347 -8.22 -23.45 -42.96
N ILE A 348 -6.93 -23.79 -43.09
CA ILE A 348 -5.85 -22.80 -43.16
C ILE A 348 -6.04 -21.93 -44.42
N GLY A 349 -6.01 -20.62 -44.25
CA GLY A 349 -6.27 -19.64 -45.33
C GLY A 349 -7.73 -19.19 -45.42
N GLU A 350 -8.67 -19.89 -44.77
CA GLU A 350 -10.09 -19.56 -44.80
C GLU A 350 -10.52 -18.74 -43.57
N ALA A 351 -11.82 -18.44 -43.49
CA ALA A 351 -12.48 -17.74 -42.39
C ALA A 351 -11.79 -16.43 -41.98
N LYS A 352 -11.10 -15.76 -42.90
CA LYS A 352 -10.36 -14.51 -42.65
C LYS A 352 -9.37 -14.60 -41.48
N GLY A 353 -8.83 -15.80 -41.26
CA GLY A 353 -7.80 -16.06 -40.26
C GLY A 353 -8.31 -16.41 -38.86
N PHE A 354 -9.62 -16.58 -38.64
CA PHE A 354 -10.11 -17.15 -37.38
C PHE A 354 -9.67 -18.60 -37.21
N LEU A 355 -9.51 -19.06 -35.96
CA LEU A 355 -9.07 -20.42 -35.65
C LEU A 355 -10.25 -21.40 -35.58
N LEU A 356 -11.34 -21.01 -34.91
CA LEU A 356 -12.53 -21.84 -34.72
C LEU A 356 -13.76 -21.27 -35.44
N LEU A 357 -14.56 -22.18 -35.98
CA LEU A 357 -15.89 -21.95 -36.55
C LEU A 357 -17.00 -22.29 -35.54
N HIS A 358 -18.26 -22.09 -35.95
CA HIS A 358 -19.46 -22.58 -35.25
C HIS A 358 -19.63 -22.13 -33.79
N SER A 359 -19.37 -20.85 -33.53
CA SER A 359 -19.76 -20.19 -32.27
C SER A 359 -21.10 -19.47 -32.43
N THR A 360 -21.82 -19.27 -31.33
CA THR A 360 -23.12 -18.58 -31.34
C THR A 360 -23.15 -17.46 -30.31
N GLY A 361 -23.12 -16.20 -30.76
CA GLY A 361 -23.17 -15.00 -29.93
C GLY A 361 -24.52 -14.82 -29.22
N SER A 362 -25.56 -14.44 -29.96
CA SER A 362 -26.93 -14.31 -29.43
C SER A 362 -27.94 -14.85 -30.43
N LYS A 363 -28.37 -16.10 -30.24
CA LYS A 363 -29.42 -16.70 -31.08
C LYS A 363 -30.77 -15.98 -30.96
N PRO A 364 -31.29 -15.63 -29.76
CA PRO A 364 -32.54 -14.88 -29.66
C PRO A 364 -32.49 -13.51 -30.34
N GLY A 365 -31.31 -12.89 -30.39
CA GLY A 365 -31.08 -11.62 -31.09
C GLY A 365 -30.74 -11.76 -32.57
N ASN A 366 -30.74 -12.97 -33.12
CA ASN A 366 -30.26 -13.30 -34.47
C ASN A 366 -28.91 -12.63 -34.81
N SER A 367 -27.98 -12.65 -33.86
CA SER A 367 -26.70 -11.98 -33.96
C SER A 367 -25.58 -12.97 -33.74
N GLU A 368 -24.65 -13.06 -34.70
CA GLU A 368 -23.46 -13.91 -34.62
C GLU A 368 -23.83 -15.39 -34.40
N VAL A 369 -24.79 -15.92 -35.17
CA VAL A 369 -25.22 -17.32 -35.09
C VAL A 369 -24.42 -18.16 -36.08
N ASP A 370 -23.75 -19.20 -35.59
CA ASP A 370 -22.92 -20.12 -36.38
C ASP A 370 -21.78 -19.42 -37.16
N VAL A 371 -20.98 -18.64 -36.44
CA VAL A 371 -19.85 -17.85 -36.98
C VAL A 371 -18.60 -18.01 -36.12
N PRO A 372 -17.40 -17.69 -36.63
CA PRO A 372 -16.21 -17.57 -35.79
C PRO A 372 -16.31 -16.37 -34.84
N LEU A 373 -15.74 -16.48 -33.64
CA LEU A 373 -15.73 -15.42 -32.63
C LEU A 373 -14.35 -15.31 -31.99
N ASN A 374 -13.83 -14.08 -31.83
CA ASN A 374 -12.46 -13.86 -31.35
C ASN A 374 -12.19 -14.41 -29.94
N TYR A 375 -13.19 -14.45 -29.06
CA TYR A 375 -13.08 -15.07 -27.74
C TYR A 375 -13.06 -16.60 -27.80
N ALA A 376 -13.67 -17.22 -28.82
CA ALA A 376 -13.52 -18.67 -29.04
C ALA A 376 -12.05 -19.02 -29.30
N ASP A 377 -11.39 -18.27 -30.17
CA ASP A 377 -9.97 -18.43 -30.49
C ASP A 377 -9.09 -18.20 -29.26
N TYR A 378 -9.38 -17.16 -28.47
CA TYR A 378 -8.65 -16.88 -27.23
C TYR A 378 -8.68 -18.05 -26.25
N TYR A 379 -9.88 -18.54 -25.89
CA TYR A 379 -10.00 -19.62 -24.90
C TYR A 379 -9.58 -20.98 -25.47
N TYR A 380 -9.64 -21.18 -26.78
CA TYR A 380 -9.09 -22.35 -27.44
C TYR A 380 -7.56 -22.41 -27.31
N LEU A 381 -6.86 -21.32 -27.64
CA LEU A 381 -5.41 -21.23 -27.44
C LEU A 381 -5.05 -21.34 -25.96
N GLU A 382 -5.78 -20.67 -25.07
CA GLU A 382 -5.54 -20.79 -23.62
C GLU A 382 -5.66 -22.24 -23.15
N ALA A 383 -6.71 -22.96 -23.57
CA ALA A 383 -6.92 -24.36 -23.22
C ALA A 383 -5.82 -25.27 -23.78
N LEU A 384 -5.32 -25.01 -25.00
CA LEU A 384 -4.18 -25.74 -25.56
C LEU A 384 -2.90 -25.54 -24.73
N ILE A 385 -2.59 -24.31 -24.33
CA ILE A 385 -1.42 -24.02 -23.50
C ILE A 385 -1.60 -24.68 -22.12
N ARG A 386 -2.78 -24.59 -21.50
CA ARG A 386 -3.10 -25.29 -20.23
C ARG A 386 -2.93 -26.81 -20.32
N SER A 387 -3.29 -27.42 -21.45
CA SER A 387 -3.12 -28.87 -21.66
C SER A 387 -1.66 -29.33 -21.62
N LYS A 388 -0.70 -28.45 -21.93
CA LYS A 388 0.74 -28.75 -21.89
C LYS A 388 1.37 -28.56 -20.53
N HIS A 389 0.77 -27.73 -19.69
CA HIS A 389 1.34 -27.25 -18.44
C HIS A 389 0.45 -27.58 -17.25
N MET A 390 -0.23 -28.73 -17.30
CA MET A 390 -1.01 -29.20 -16.16
C MET A 390 -0.11 -29.32 -14.94
N HIS A 391 -0.57 -28.79 -13.81
CA HIS A 391 0.16 -28.66 -12.54
C HIS A 391 1.24 -27.57 -12.45
N ASP A 392 1.50 -26.81 -13.53
CA ASP A 392 2.36 -25.62 -13.49
C ASP A 392 1.54 -24.35 -13.24
N LYS A 393 2.06 -23.41 -12.43
CA LYS A 393 1.40 -22.12 -12.09
C LYS A 393 1.48 -21.07 -13.22
N MET A 394 1.45 -21.50 -14.47
CA MET A 394 1.87 -20.71 -15.64
C MET A 394 1.01 -19.47 -15.94
N PHE A 395 -0.25 -19.43 -15.48
CA PHE A 395 -1.13 -18.26 -15.60
C PHE A 395 -1.14 -17.36 -14.36
N ALA A 396 -0.27 -17.60 -13.37
CA ALA A 396 -0.09 -16.68 -12.25
C ALA A 396 0.78 -15.49 -12.66
N LEU A 397 0.52 -14.32 -12.06
CA LEU A 397 1.45 -13.19 -12.14
C LEU A 397 2.86 -13.62 -11.68
N PRO A 398 3.93 -13.00 -12.21
CA PRO A 398 5.28 -13.28 -11.76
C PRO A 398 5.36 -13.21 -10.23
N LYS A 399 5.97 -14.25 -9.65
CA LYS A 399 6.07 -14.40 -8.19
C LYS A 399 6.76 -13.16 -7.62
N VAL A 400 6.05 -12.35 -6.83
CA VAL A 400 6.65 -11.23 -6.11
C VAL A 400 7.77 -11.81 -5.23
N ALA A 401 9.01 -11.45 -5.53
CA ALA A 401 10.16 -11.90 -4.77
C ALA A 401 10.06 -11.35 -3.34
N LEU A 402 10.59 -12.12 -2.36
CA LEU A 402 10.78 -11.63 -1.00
C LEU A 402 11.58 -10.31 -1.05
N LYS A 403 10.96 -9.22 -0.58
CA LYS A 403 11.57 -7.90 -0.49
C LYS A 403 11.44 -7.38 0.94
N LEU A 404 12.54 -6.84 1.46
CA LEU A 404 12.61 -6.19 2.77
C LEU A 404 12.66 -4.68 2.55
N PRO A 405 12.01 -3.87 3.41
CA PRO A 405 12.19 -2.43 3.42
C PRO A 405 13.59 -2.07 3.91
N ALA A 406 14.11 -0.91 3.50
CA ALA A 406 15.47 -0.44 3.81
C ALA A 406 15.80 -0.45 5.31
N ILE A 407 14.81 -0.20 6.18
CA ILE A 407 14.98 -0.20 7.63
C ILE A 407 15.30 -1.60 8.20
N ILE A 408 14.94 -2.68 7.48
CA ILE A 408 15.27 -4.07 7.80
C ILE A 408 16.38 -4.53 6.87
N GLY A 409 17.61 -4.33 7.31
CA GLY A 409 18.80 -4.61 6.52
C GLY A 409 19.99 -5.08 7.35
N SER A 410 21.09 -5.40 6.66
CA SER A 410 22.38 -5.60 7.33
C SER A 410 22.84 -4.31 8.02
N ASN A 411 23.72 -4.42 9.02
CA ASN A 411 24.21 -3.32 9.87
C ASN A 411 23.16 -2.66 10.78
N MET A 412 21.91 -3.12 10.77
CA MET A 412 20.84 -2.52 11.60
C MET A 412 21.06 -2.72 13.10
N VAL A 413 20.39 -1.88 13.89
CA VAL A 413 20.21 -2.08 15.33
C VAL A 413 18.74 -2.38 15.61
N LEU A 414 18.46 -3.50 16.26
CA LEU A 414 17.13 -3.80 16.81
C LEU A 414 17.08 -3.40 18.28
N GLN A 415 15.93 -2.86 18.69
CA GLN A 415 15.69 -2.53 20.09
C GLN A 415 15.85 -3.79 20.97
N GLN A 416 16.59 -3.69 22.06
CA GLN A 416 16.82 -4.78 23.00
C GLN A 416 15.61 -5.05 23.88
N GLN A 417 15.53 -6.29 24.37
CA GLN A 417 14.54 -6.74 25.37
C GLN A 417 13.09 -6.44 24.98
N THR A 418 12.74 -6.63 23.71
CA THR A 418 11.38 -6.39 23.22
C THR A 418 10.97 -7.42 22.16
N LYS A 419 9.70 -7.39 21.78
CA LYS A 419 9.17 -8.09 20.61
C LYS A 419 9.40 -7.21 19.39
N ALA A 420 10.58 -7.31 18.78
CA ALA A 420 10.96 -6.48 17.64
C ALA A 420 10.24 -6.99 16.37
N PRO A 421 9.43 -6.15 15.71
CA PRO A 421 8.77 -6.55 14.48
C PRO A 421 9.74 -6.53 13.29
N LEU A 422 9.64 -7.55 12.46
CA LEU A 422 10.22 -7.64 11.14
C LEU A 422 9.09 -7.82 10.12
N TRP A 423 9.21 -7.20 8.95
CA TRP A 423 8.19 -7.22 7.92
C TRP A 423 8.80 -7.07 6.52
N GLY A 424 7.97 -7.29 5.52
CA GLY A 424 8.33 -7.13 4.11
C GLY A 424 7.19 -7.52 3.20
N THR A 425 7.52 -7.70 1.92
CA THR A 425 6.60 -8.25 0.93
C THR A 425 7.16 -9.55 0.36
N ALA A 426 6.27 -10.41 -0.10
CA ALA A 426 6.56 -11.66 -0.80
C ALA A 426 5.35 -12.00 -1.68
N ALA A 427 5.38 -13.15 -2.33
CA ALA A 427 4.22 -13.64 -3.05
C ALA A 427 3.01 -13.81 -2.11
N GLY A 428 1.80 -13.50 -2.60
CA GLY A 428 0.57 -13.63 -1.82
C GLY A 428 0.43 -15.03 -1.21
N ASN A 429 0.06 -15.09 0.07
CA ASN A 429 -0.05 -16.33 0.85
C ASN A 429 1.26 -17.13 1.01
N ALA A 430 2.43 -16.59 0.66
CA ALA A 430 3.72 -17.27 0.86
C ALA A 430 3.98 -17.54 2.35
N ALA A 431 4.43 -18.75 2.66
CA ALA A 431 4.92 -19.08 3.99
C ALA A 431 6.30 -18.43 4.19
N ILE A 432 6.48 -17.70 5.29
CA ILE A 432 7.70 -16.98 5.60
C ILE A 432 8.30 -17.55 6.89
N THR A 433 9.60 -17.82 6.86
CA THR A 433 10.39 -18.22 8.02
C THR A 433 11.40 -17.13 8.36
N VAL A 434 11.60 -16.87 9.64
CA VAL A 434 12.62 -15.96 10.15
C VAL A 434 13.42 -16.69 11.22
N THR A 435 14.73 -16.78 11.04
CA THR A 435 15.64 -17.46 11.97
C THR A 435 16.64 -16.47 12.53
N THR A 436 16.75 -16.40 13.86
CA THR A 436 17.61 -15.45 14.57
C THR A 436 18.79 -16.15 15.21
N SER A 437 20.02 -15.63 15.04
CA SER A 437 21.21 -16.36 15.49
C SER A 437 21.49 -16.31 16.99
N TRP A 438 20.91 -15.34 17.72
CA TRP A 438 21.11 -15.18 19.16
C TRP A 438 20.42 -16.25 20.01
N ASP A 439 19.32 -16.83 19.53
CA ASP A 439 18.55 -17.88 20.21
C ASP A 439 18.34 -19.13 19.33
N LYS A 440 18.78 -19.09 18.07
CA LYS A 440 18.57 -20.12 17.04
C LYS A 440 17.09 -20.46 16.81
N LYS A 441 16.18 -19.56 17.19
CA LYS A 441 14.73 -19.79 17.08
C LYS A 441 14.26 -19.52 15.66
N VAL A 442 13.29 -20.34 15.22
CA VAL A 442 12.58 -20.16 13.95
C VAL A 442 11.19 -19.61 14.25
N TYR A 443 10.90 -18.44 13.68
CA TYR A 443 9.60 -17.80 13.70
C TYR A 443 8.93 -18.02 12.35
N GLN A 444 7.62 -18.22 12.36
CA GLN A 444 6.84 -18.49 11.16
C GLN A 444 5.70 -17.49 11.03
N THR A 445 5.46 -17.03 9.80
CA THR A 445 4.30 -16.21 9.44
C THR A 445 3.90 -16.51 8.00
N ARG A 446 2.84 -15.86 7.52
CA ARG A 446 2.39 -15.94 6.13
C ARG A 446 2.14 -14.55 5.59
N ALA A 447 2.57 -14.31 4.36
CA ALA A 447 2.14 -13.13 3.61
C ALA A 447 0.62 -13.15 3.43
N ASN A 448 -0.04 -11.99 3.54
CA ASN A 448 -1.45 -11.86 3.22
C ASN A 448 -1.68 -12.02 1.70
N ALA A 449 -2.93 -11.94 1.24
CA ALA A 449 -3.25 -12.04 -0.18
C ALA A 449 -2.54 -10.97 -1.05
N GLY A 450 -2.26 -9.79 -0.47
CA GLY A 450 -1.51 -8.69 -1.07
C GLY A 450 0.00 -8.80 -0.92
N GLY A 451 0.53 -9.91 -0.40
CA GLY A 451 1.97 -10.16 -0.29
C GLY A 451 2.67 -9.59 0.93
N GLN A 452 1.99 -8.80 1.78
CA GLN A 452 2.60 -8.21 2.98
C GLN A 452 2.68 -9.25 4.10
N TRP A 453 3.81 -9.31 4.80
CA TRP A 453 3.99 -10.18 5.97
C TRP A 453 4.62 -9.41 7.12
N ARG A 454 4.37 -9.86 8.35
CA ARG A 454 4.97 -9.34 9.58
C ARG A 454 5.15 -10.48 10.58
N VAL A 455 6.22 -10.43 11.36
CA VAL A 455 6.50 -11.33 12.47
C VAL A 455 7.23 -10.57 13.57
N GLU A 456 6.99 -10.93 14.83
CA GLU A 456 7.69 -10.35 15.98
C GLU A 456 8.73 -11.35 16.50
N VAL A 457 9.99 -10.92 16.55
CA VAL A 457 11.10 -11.69 17.10
C VAL A 457 11.45 -11.19 18.49
N GLN A 458 11.72 -12.10 19.43
CA GLN A 458 12.14 -11.70 20.77
C GLN A 458 13.63 -11.34 20.75
N THR A 459 13.95 -10.09 21.07
CA THR A 459 15.35 -9.63 21.16
C THR A 459 15.91 -9.86 22.57
N PRO A 460 17.20 -10.23 22.67
CA PRO A 460 17.88 -10.40 23.95
C PRO A 460 18.28 -9.03 24.55
N LYS A 461 19.06 -9.06 25.64
CA LYS A 461 19.85 -7.90 26.07
C LYS A 461 20.85 -7.50 24.97
N ALA A 462 21.27 -6.25 24.99
CA ALA A 462 22.24 -5.68 24.07
C ALA A 462 23.46 -6.58 23.79
N GLY A 463 23.86 -6.66 22.52
CA GLY A 463 24.93 -7.53 22.04
C GLY A 463 24.99 -7.62 20.51
N GLY A 464 25.79 -8.56 20.01
CA GLY A 464 26.04 -8.80 18.59
C GLY A 464 27.54 -8.74 18.25
N PRO A 465 27.91 -8.84 16.96
CA PRO A 465 27.02 -8.93 15.81
C PRO A 465 26.31 -10.28 15.69
N TYR A 466 25.04 -10.24 15.29
CA TYR A 466 24.21 -11.40 14.98
C TYR A 466 23.85 -11.45 13.49
N THR A 467 23.15 -12.51 13.11
CA THR A 467 22.52 -12.67 11.80
C THR A 467 21.03 -12.97 11.95
N VAL A 468 20.26 -12.56 10.93
CA VAL A 468 18.84 -12.90 10.80
C VAL A 468 18.60 -13.42 9.39
N THR A 469 18.10 -14.64 9.26
CA THR A 469 17.80 -15.25 7.96
C THR A 469 16.28 -15.28 7.74
N ILE A 470 15.82 -14.71 6.63
CA ILE A 470 14.41 -14.60 6.25
C ILE A 470 14.20 -15.37 4.96
N SER A 471 13.19 -16.23 4.87
CA SER A 471 12.98 -17.07 3.68
C SER A 471 11.52 -17.33 3.35
N ASP A 472 11.18 -17.22 2.07
CA ASP A 472 9.92 -17.70 1.45
C ASP A 472 10.12 -19.02 0.66
N GLY A 473 11.24 -19.71 0.92
CA GLY A 473 11.80 -20.77 0.09
C GLY A 473 13.17 -20.40 -0.49
N LYS A 474 13.49 -19.10 -0.62
CA LYS A 474 14.83 -18.59 -0.94
C LYS A 474 15.36 -17.74 0.22
N PRO A 475 16.46 -18.10 0.89
CA PRO A 475 16.92 -17.39 2.08
C PRO A 475 17.63 -16.06 1.73
N VAL A 476 17.30 -15.01 2.48
CA VAL A 476 18.01 -13.72 2.56
C VAL A 476 18.59 -13.62 3.96
N THR A 477 19.91 -13.44 4.09
CA THR A 477 20.59 -13.32 5.39
C THR A 477 21.06 -11.89 5.62
N LEU A 478 20.50 -11.27 6.66
CA LEU A 478 20.97 -10.00 7.21
C LEU A 478 22.17 -10.26 8.12
N THR A 479 23.23 -9.49 7.95
CA THR A 479 24.49 -9.64 8.70
C THR A 479 24.80 -8.39 9.51
N ASN A 480 25.67 -8.52 10.52
CA ASN A 480 26.03 -7.42 11.42
C ASN A 480 24.80 -6.77 12.09
N VAL A 481 23.84 -7.60 12.51
CA VAL A 481 22.66 -7.14 13.24
C VAL A 481 23.04 -6.96 14.70
N LEU A 482 22.92 -5.74 15.21
CA LEU A 482 23.18 -5.43 16.62
C LEU A 482 21.86 -5.38 17.40
N ILE A 483 21.91 -5.73 18.67
CA ILE A 483 20.81 -5.56 19.62
C ILE A 483 21.23 -4.45 20.58
N GLY A 484 20.39 -3.43 20.77
CA GLY A 484 20.76 -2.25 21.55
C GLY A 484 19.62 -1.26 21.74
N GLU A 485 19.94 0.03 21.84
CA GLU A 485 18.93 1.10 21.96
C GLU A 485 18.71 1.77 20.61
N VAL A 486 17.45 1.93 20.21
CA VAL A 486 17.09 2.57 18.94
C VAL A 486 16.33 3.87 19.22
N TRP A 487 16.82 4.96 18.67
CA TRP A 487 16.19 6.28 18.75
C TRP A 487 15.89 6.83 17.37
N PHE A 488 14.85 7.67 17.30
CA PHE A 488 14.44 8.32 16.06
C PHE A 488 14.54 9.83 16.24
N CYS A 489 15.06 10.58 15.27
CA CYS A 489 15.01 12.04 15.25
C CYS A 489 14.28 12.57 14.01
N SER A 490 13.35 13.50 14.23
CA SER A 490 12.55 14.13 13.18
C SER A 490 12.31 15.61 13.45
N GLY A 491 11.78 16.31 12.45
CA GLY A 491 11.50 17.73 12.48
C GLY A 491 12.12 18.49 11.32
N GLN A 492 12.28 19.79 11.50
CA GLN A 492 12.72 20.70 10.43
C GLN A 492 14.21 21.05 10.55
N SER A 493 14.58 22.24 10.07
CA SER A 493 15.95 22.63 9.73
C SER A 493 16.93 22.56 10.90
N ASN A 494 16.49 22.85 12.13
CA ASN A 494 17.34 22.72 13.31
C ASN A 494 17.60 21.26 13.73
N MET A 495 16.65 20.33 13.52
CA MET A 495 16.94 18.89 13.64
C MET A 495 17.80 18.42 12.46
N GLU A 496 17.50 18.90 11.26
CA GLU A 496 18.11 18.45 10.01
C GLU A 496 19.59 18.85 9.89
N MET A 497 19.96 19.99 10.46
CA MET A 497 21.28 20.61 10.27
C MET A 497 22.38 19.56 10.48
N PRO A 498 23.15 19.23 9.43
CA PRO A 498 24.13 18.16 9.52
C PRO A 498 25.33 18.60 10.35
N VAL A 499 26.17 17.69 10.84
CA VAL A 499 27.38 18.02 11.62
C VAL A 499 28.28 19.02 10.88
N LYS A 500 28.39 18.94 9.55
CA LYS A 500 29.13 19.94 8.74
C LYS A 500 28.52 21.35 8.70
N GLY A 501 27.30 21.52 9.21
CA GLY A 501 26.51 22.74 9.10
C GLY A 501 25.85 22.95 7.75
N PHE A 502 25.13 24.06 7.62
CA PHE A 502 24.62 24.54 6.33
C PHE A 502 25.59 25.53 5.71
N ARG A 503 25.35 25.90 4.44
CA ARG A 503 26.15 26.92 3.76
C ARG A 503 26.14 28.22 4.59
N ASN A 504 27.33 28.73 4.91
CA ASN A 504 27.57 29.92 5.73
C ASN A 504 26.99 29.88 7.16
N GLN A 505 26.71 28.68 7.68
CA GLN A 505 26.12 28.50 9.01
C GLN A 505 26.87 27.36 9.71
N PRO A 506 27.97 27.69 10.40
CA PRO A 506 28.85 26.69 10.99
C PRO A 506 28.21 26.02 12.19
N ILE A 507 28.75 24.86 12.57
CA ILE A 507 28.52 24.23 13.87
C ILE A 507 29.82 24.32 14.68
N ILE A 508 29.70 24.74 15.94
CA ILE A 508 30.83 24.78 16.87
C ILE A 508 31.30 23.35 17.12
N GLY A 509 32.59 23.07 16.89
CA GLY A 509 33.17 21.75 17.08
C GLY A 509 32.84 20.72 15.99
N ALA A 510 32.34 21.16 14.82
CA ALA A 510 31.97 20.27 13.70
C ALA A 510 33.09 19.31 13.30
N GLU A 511 34.28 19.82 12.99
CA GLU A 511 35.39 18.98 12.51
C GLU A 511 35.91 18.04 13.60
N GLN A 512 35.93 18.48 14.86
CA GLN A 512 36.25 17.59 15.98
C GLN A 512 35.23 16.46 16.10
N THR A 513 33.94 16.76 15.98
CA THR A 513 32.87 15.76 16.03
C THR A 513 33.00 14.75 14.89
N VAL A 514 33.34 15.21 13.69
CA VAL A 514 33.59 14.33 12.52
C VAL A 514 34.82 13.47 12.74
N LEU A 515 35.92 14.04 13.26
CA LEU A 515 37.16 13.32 13.54
C LEU A 515 36.95 12.20 14.58
N GLU A 516 36.17 12.47 15.62
CA GLU A 516 35.88 11.55 16.73
C GLU A 516 34.67 10.63 16.46
N SER A 517 34.17 10.60 15.22
CA SER A 517 32.89 9.95 14.91
C SER A 517 32.96 8.44 14.69
N ASP A 518 34.15 7.84 14.65
CA ASP A 518 34.29 6.38 14.60
C ASP A 518 34.00 5.77 15.98
N ILE A 519 32.70 5.67 16.29
CA ILE A 519 32.20 5.20 17.57
C ILE A 519 31.75 3.74 17.41
N PRO A 520 32.39 2.79 18.12
CA PRO A 520 32.02 1.39 18.04
C PRO A 520 30.55 1.16 18.36
N ASN A 521 29.88 0.36 17.52
CA ASN A 521 28.47 -0.01 17.68
C ASN A 521 27.46 1.16 17.69
N LEU A 522 27.85 2.35 17.23
CA LEU A 522 26.91 3.39 16.83
C LEU A 522 26.54 3.19 15.35
N ARG A 523 25.24 3.23 15.04
CA ARG A 523 24.69 3.07 13.70
C ARG A 523 23.79 4.24 13.33
N LEU A 524 23.94 4.70 12.09
CA LEU A 524 23.21 5.83 11.52
C LEU A 524 22.29 5.31 10.43
N PHE A 525 21.04 5.76 10.42
CA PHE A 525 20.09 5.49 9.34
C PHE A 525 19.47 6.80 8.88
N ARG A 526 19.88 7.30 7.72
CA ARG A 526 19.47 8.62 7.21
C ARG A 526 18.51 8.46 6.05
N VAL A 527 17.28 8.93 6.24
CA VAL A 527 16.23 8.90 5.21
C VAL A 527 16.46 10.02 4.20
N GLU A 528 16.48 9.68 2.92
CA GLU A 528 16.45 10.68 1.85
C GLU A 528 15.12 11.44 1.84
N ARG A 529 15.20 12.72 1.51
CA ARG A 529 14.03 13.60 1.48
C ARG A 529 13.08 13.18 0.36
N THR A 530 11.84 12.87 0.72
CA THR A 530 10.79 12.53 -0.25
C THR A 530 9.41 12.97 0.27
N ASN A 531 8.48 13.24 -0.63
CA ASN A 531 7.12 13.63 -0.31
C ASN A 531 6.13 12.97 -1.29
N THR A 532 5.10 12.31 -0.76
CA THR A 532 4.14 11.55 -1.57
C THR A 532 2.71 11.86 -1.15
N ILE A 533 1.77 11.88 -2.10
CA ILE A 533 0.33 12.02 -1.75
C ILE A 533 -0.16 10.79 -1.01
N GLU A 534 0.25 9.61 -1.46
CA GLU A 534 -0.15 8.34 -0.87
C GLU A 534 0.98 7.75 -0.01
N PRO A 535 0.66 7.05 1.10
CA PRO A 535 1.65 6.35 1.90
C PRO A 535 2.46 5.36 1.06
N VAL A 536 3.79 5.39 1.22
CA VAL A 536 4.68 4.37 0.63
C VAL A 536 5.09 3.33 1.67
N SER A 537 5.64 2.21 1.22
CA SER A 537 6.02 1.06 2.08
C SER A 537 7.52 0.96 2.34
N ASP A 538 8.32 1.83 1.74
CA ASP A 538 9.79 1.81 1.84
C ASP A 538 10.37 3.23 1.70
N VAL A 539 11.62 3.40 2.12
CA VAL A 539 12.40 4.65 1.99
C VAL A 539 13.71 4.39 1.25
N GLN A 540 14.31 5.46 0.72
CA GLN A 540 15.69 5.43 0.27
C GLN A 540 16.60 5.76 1.46
N ALA A 541 17.28 4.75 2.00
CA ALA A 541 18.20 4.85 3.13
C ALA A 541 18.98 3.53 3.27
N ASN A 542 20.06 3.54 4.05
CA ASN A 542 20.76 2.33 4.50
C ASN A 542 21.25 2.51 5.94
N TRP A 543 21.44 1.40 6.64
CA TRP A 543 22.13 1.37 7.93
C TRP A 543 23.64 1.41 7.72
N GLU A 544 24.30 2.39 8.36
CA GLU A 544 25.74 2.61 8.26
C GLU A 544 26.38 2.63 9.64
N ALA A 545 27.64 2.19 9.72
CA ALA A 545 28.46 2.42 10.90
C ALA A 545 28.74 3.92 11.05
N SER A 546 28.77 4.40 12.30
CA SER A 546 29.24 5.75 12.58
C SER A 546 30.70 5.89 12.14
N ALA A 547 30.95 6.77 11.18
CA ALA A 547 32.25 7.07 10.62
C ALA A 547 32.26 8.51 10.08
N PRO A 548 33.43 9.12 9.83
CA PRO A 548 33.54 10.53 9.45
C PRO A 548 32.61 10.95 8.30
N GLN A 549 32.52 10.14 7.25
CA GLN A 549 31.69 10.44 6.08
C GLN A 549 30.18 10.49 6.42
N GLY A 550 29.67 9.48 7.12
CA GLY A 550 28.26 9.38 7.49
C GLY A 550 27.87 10.42 8.56
N ALA A 551 28.69 10.54 9.61
CA ALA A 551 28.43 11.49 10.69
C ALA A 551 28.43 12.95 10.21
N ARG A 552 29.31 13.29 9.25
CA ARG A 552 29.37 14.63 8.64
C ARG A 552 28.05 15.08 8.03
N GLU A 553 27.28 14.15 7.47
CA GLU A 553 25.99 14.39 6.78
C GLU A 553 24.75 14.15 7.66
N PHE A 554 24.96 13.65 8.88
CA PHE A 554 23.90 13.31 9.82
C PHE A 554 23.52 14.51 10.70
N SER A 555 22.28 14.53 11.20
CA SER A 555 21.77 15.53 12.16
C SER A 555 22.76 15.76 13.30
N ALA A 556 23.23 17.00 13.48
CA ALA A 556 24.16 17.32 14.55
C ALA A 556 23.54 17.11 15.94
N VAL A 557 22.26 17.46 16.11
CA VAL A 557 21.54 17.27 17.37
C VAL A 557 21.34 15.78 17.66
N GLY A 558 20.88 15.01 16.66
CA GLY A 558 20.71 13.57 16.79
C GLY A 558 22.03 12.84 17.03
N TYR A 559 23.08 13.21 16.31
CA TYR A 559 24.41 12.61 16.44
C TYR A 559 25.00 12.83 17.84
N GLU A 560 24.97 14.06 18.35
CA GLU A 560 25.45 14.38 19.70
C GLU A 560 24.67 13.62 20.77
N PHE A 561 23.35 13.53 20.63
CA PHE A 561 22.51 12.71 21.50
C PHE A 561 22.95 11.23 21.49
N ALA A 562 23.08 10.63 20.30
CA ALA A 562 23.39 9.21 20.16
C ALA A 562 24.80 8.88 20.65
N LYS A 563 25.78 9.77 20.41
CA LYS A 563 27.15 9.68 20.94
C LYS A 563 27.14 9.64 22.48
N ILE A 564 26.39 10.55 23.12
CA ILE A 564 26.30 10.58 24.59
C ILE A 564 25.64 9.30 25.11
N LEU A 565 24.53 8.86 24.51
CA LEU A 565 23.84 7.64 24.92
C LEU A 565 24.75 6.40 24.80
N GLN A 566 25.42 6.23 23.67
CA GLN A 566 26.33 5.11 23.45
C GLN A 566 27.45 5.11 24.49
N LYS A 567 28.05 6.28 24.75
CA LYS A 567 29.15 6.42 25.72
C LYS A 567 28.72 6.07 27.15
N GLN A 568 27.53 6.50 27.57
CA GLN A 568 27.05 6.32 28.93
C GLN A 568 26.46 4.93 29.16
N LEU A 569 25.66 4.43 28.22
CA LEU A 569 25.01 3.12 28.35
C LEU A 569 25.93 1.97 27.98
N LYS A 570 26.97 2.21 27.16
CA LYS A 570 27.94 1.22 26.68
C LYS A 570 27.29 0.01 25.99
N VAL A 571 26.24 0.28 25.24
CA VAL A 571 25.50 -0.68 24.40
C VAL A 571 25.47 -0.19 22.96
N PRO A 572 25.18 -1.05 21.97
CA PRO A 572 24.90 -0.58 20.62
C PRO A 572 23.77 0.45 20.61
N VAL A 573 23.93 1.49 19.78
CA VAL A 573 22.92 2.53 19.60
C VAL A 573 22.66 2.71 18.12
N GLY A 574 21.40 2.64 17.72
CA GLY A 574 20.93 3.03 16.40
C GLY A 574 20.20 4.36 16.47
N ILE A 575 20.52 5.29 15.57
CA ILE A 575 19.73 6.51 15.40
C ILE A 575 19.21 6.66 13.97
N ILE A 576 17.90 6.85 13.86
CA ILE A 576 17.16 7.04 12.62
C ILE A 576 16.88 8.53 12.43
N GLN A 577 17.18 9.09 11.26
CA GLN A 577 16.90 10.48 10.91
C GLN A 577 15.91 10.56 9.76
N ALA A 578 14.75 11.18 10.00
CA ALA A 578 13.81 11.61 8.96
C ALA A 578 13.44 13.08 9.18
N THR A 579 14.12 13.99 8.47
CA THR A 579 14.07 15.44 8.74
C THR A 579 13.99 16.22 7.44
N TRP A 580 13.26 17.35 7.43
CA TRP A 580 13.26 18.25 6.29
C TRP A 580 12.99 19.71 6.69
N GLY A 581 13.94 20.60 6.44
CA GLY A 581 13.85 22.02 6.74
C GLY A 581 12.70 22.79 6.09
N GLY A 582 12.18 23.76 6.84
CA GLY A 582 11.13 24.67 6.40
C GLY A 582 9.73 24.06 6.37
N THR A 583 9.52 22.92 7.00
CA THR A 583 8.25 22.17 6.94
C THR A 583 7.37 22.42 8.17
N PRO A 584 6.05 22.60 7.97
CA PRO A 584 5.09 22.72 9.07
C PRO A 584 4.71 21.32 9.61
N ILE A 585 4.25 21.25 10.86
CA ILE A 585 3.91 19.97 11.52
C ILE A 585 2.85 19.16 10.77
N GLN A 586 1.94 19.83 10.07
CA GLN A 586 0.87 19.20 9.29
C GLN A 586 1.41 18.30 8.17
N GLY A 587 2.61 18.56 7.63
CA GLY A 587 3.23 17.67 6.65
C GLY A 587 3.61 16.31 7.23
N TRP A 588 3.81 16.23 8.55
CA TRP A 588 4.27 15.08 9.31
C TRP A 588 3.13 14.30 9.99
N MET A 589 1.88 14.74 9.84
CA MET A 589 0.68 14.08 10.37
C MET A 589 0.01 13.22 9.30
N SER A 590 -0.63 12.11 9.68
CA SER A 590 -1.41 11.31 8.73
C SER A 590 -2.67 12.06 8.26
N LYS A 591 -3.24 11.62 7.13
CA LYS A 591 -4.48 12.20 6.60
C LYS A 591 -5.63 12.06 7.60
N GLU A 592 -5.72 10.89 8.23
CA GLU A 592 -6.70 10.54 9.24
C GLU A 592 -6.56 11.44 10.46
N ASN A 593 -5.32 11.67 10.90
CA ASN A 593 -5.05 12.54 12.05
C ASN A 593 -5.43 14.00 11.80
N LEU A 594 -5.21 14.50 10.58
CA LEU A 594 -5.57 15.86 10.20
C LEU A 594 -7.08 16.11 10.09
N GLN A 595 -7.92 15.07 10.11
CA GLN A 595 -9.38 15.23 10.16
C GLN A 595 -9.87 15.86 11.47
N GLU A 596 -9.07 15.77 12.55
CA GLU A 596 -9.32 16.48 13.82
C GLU A 596 -9.24 18.01 13.66
N PHE A 597 -8.67 18.49 12.55
CA PHE A 597 -8.37 19.89 12.27
C PHE A 597 -9.03 20.30 10.93
N PRO A 598 -10.35 20.53 10.89
CA PRO A 598 -11.10 20.76 9.65
C PRO A 598 -10.65 22.01 8.88
N GLU A 599 -9.98 22.94 9.54
CA GLU A 599 -9.37 24.13 8.94
C GLU A 599 -8.07 23.85 8.16
N THR A 600 -7.62 22.59 8.13
CA THR A 600 -6.45 22.15 7.36
C THR A 600 -6.66 22.38 5.86
N LYS A 601 -5.79 23.19 5.26
CA LYS A 601 -5.81 23.48 3.83
C LYS A 601 -5.19 22.34 3.03
N TRP A 602 -6.02 21.56 2.36
CA TRP A 602 -5.61 20.50 1.45
C TRP A 602 -5.14 21.07 0.11
N ALA A 603 -4.17 20.40 -0.53
CA ALA A 603 -3.74 20.78 -1.87
C ALA A 603 -4.84 20.49 -2.91
N PRO A 604 -5.07 21.38 -3.89
CA PRO A 604 -5.97 21.08 -5.00
C PRO A 604 -5.38 19.96 -5.88
N HIS A 605 -6.23 19.05 -6.34
CA HIS A 605 -5.89 17.77 -7.01
C HIS A 605 -5.05 17.84 -8.31
N ARG A 606 -4.50 18.99 -8.72
CA ARG A 606 -3.72 19.21 -9.96
C ARG A 606 -2.79 20.41 -9.71
N THR A 607 -1.45 20.43 -9.78
CA THR A 607 -0.44 19.63 -10.50
C THR A 607 0.96 19.66 -9.83
N VAL A 608 1.15 20.25 -8.64
CA VAL A 608 2.46 20.29 -7.96
C VAL A 608 2.32 20.04 -6.46
N ILE A 609 2.92 18.96 -5.95
CA ILE A 609 2.98 18.67 -4.51
C ILE A 609 4.27 19.24 -3.95
N THR A 610 4.19 19.97 -2.84
CA THR A 610 5.37 20.45 -2.12
C THR A 610 5.47 19.80 -0.76
N LYS A 611 6.68 19.78 -0.18
CA LYS A 611 6.94 19.30 1.20
C LYS A 611 6.10 19.98 2.29
N ASN A 612 5.46 21.12 2.01
CA ASN A 612 4.67 21.87 2.98
C ASN A 612 3.18 21.52 2.94
N HIS A 613 2.76 20.67 2.00
CA HIS A 613 1.39 20.19 1.98
C HIS A 613 1.13 19.23 3.15
N PRO A 614 -0.10 19.15 3.67
CA PRO A 614 -0.42 18.22 4.74
C PRO A 614 -0.20 16.75 4.34
N ALA A 615 0.21 15.93 5.30
CA ALA A 615 0.45 14.48 5.20
C ALA A 615 1.56 13.96 4.27
N VAL A 616 2.11 14.78 3.38
CA VAL A 616 3.00 14.25 2.34
C VAL A 616 4.36 13.75 2.85
N LEU A 617 4.86 14.30 3.96
CA LEU A 617 6.12 13.86 4.58
C LEU A 617 5.90 12.67 5.48
N TYR A 618 4.76 12.63 6.16
CA TYR A 618 4.33 11.44 6.88
C TYR A 618 4.29 10.24 5.93
N ASN A 619 3.58 10.37 4.81
CA ASN A 619 3.42 9.33 3.81
C ASN A 619 4.74 8.84 3.21
N GLY A 620 5.65 9.79 2.92
CA GLY A 620 6.93 9.51 2.27
C GLY A 620 8.04 9.04 3.21
N MET A 621 8.07 9.53 4.46
CA MET A 621 9.25 9.43 5.32
C MET A 621 8.99 8.81 6.70
N ILE A 622 7.75 8.83 7.21
CA ILE A 622 7.40 8.31 8.55
C ILE A 622 6.64 6.99 8.46
N HIS A 623 5.59 6.95 7.63
CA HIS A 623 4.74 5.76 7.42
C HIS A 623 5.54 4.49 7.05
N PRO A 624 6.58 4.54 6.19
CA PRO A 624 7.37 3.34 5.88
C PRO A 624 8.16 2.77 7.07
N LEU A 625 8.44 3.61 8.08
CA LEU A 625 9.24 3.27 9.25
C LEU A 625 8.36 2.89 10.46
N ALA A 626 7.10 3.34 10.43
CA ALA A 626 5.93 2.47 10.58
C ALA A 626 6.04 1.26 11.51
N GLY A 627 6.30 1.43 12.80
CA GLY A 627 6.31 0.32 13.76
C GLY A 627 7.65 -0.40 13.95
N PHE A 628 8.77 0.12 13.45
CA PHE A 628 10.10 -0.33 13.86
C PHE A 628 10.27 -0.13 15.38
N ALA A 629 10.75 -1.14 16.11
CA ALA A 629 10.87 -1.01 17.56
C ALA A 629 11.92 0.06 17.93
N ILE A 630 11.50 1.06 18.70
CA ILE A 630 12.34 2.16 19.21
C ILE A 630 12.15 2.33 20.71
N LYS A 631 13.12 2.98 21.36
CA LYS A 631 13.06 3.41 22.77
C LYS A 631 12.48 4.81 22.93
N GLY A 632 12.70 5.68 21.94
CA GLY A 632 12.25 7.05 22.00
C GLY A 632 12.44 7.82 20.70
N MET A 633 11.80 8.99 20.65
CA MET A 633 11.80 9.90 19.51
C MET A 633 12.17 11.31 19.93
N LEU A 634 12.98 11.96 19.09
CA LEU A 634 13.45 13.33 19.21
C LEU A 634 12.74 14.21 18.18
N TRP A 635 12.24 15.35 18.62
CA TRP A 635 11.51 16.28 17.75
C TRP A 635 12.04 17.72 17.88
N TYR A 636 12.41 18.35 16.77
CA TYR A 636 12.80 19.76 16.76
C TYR A 636 12.15 20.48 15.59
N GLN A 637 11.02 21.12 15.88
CA GLN A 637 10.20 21.84 14.93
C GLN A 637 9.36 22.92 15.62
N GLY A 638 8.94 23.92 14.85
CA GLY A 638 7.99 24.94 15.29
C GLY A 638 8.12 26.25 14.52
N GLU A 639 9.27 26.52 13.90
CA GLU A 639 9.56 27.81 13.26
C GLU A 639 8.67 28.06 12.03
N SER A 640 8.25 27.00 11.33
CA SER A 640 7.26 27.09 10.25
C SER A 640 5.82 27.26 10.75
N ASN A 641 5.53 26.97 12.03
CA ASN A 641 4.22 27.13 12.66
C ASN A 641 4.16 28.29 13.68
N LYS A 642 5.20 29.12 13.79
CA LYS A 642 5.30 30.19 14.81
C LYS A 642 4.17 31.21 14.82
N GLU A 643 3.42 31.33 13.73
CA GLU A 643 2.24 32.22 13.62
C GLU A 643 0.92 31.46 13.86
N GLU A 644 0.97 30.13 13.99
CA GLU A 644 -0.16 29.22 14.24
C GLU A 644 -0.05 28.60 15.65
N TYR A 645 0.55 29.31 16.61
CA TYR A 645 0.92 28.76 17.93
C TYR A 645 -0.29 28.17 18.69
N ALA A 646 -1.48 28.77 18.56
CA ALA A 646 -2.71 28.27 19.20
C ALA A 646 -3.15 26.91 18.63
N ARG A 647 -2.88 26.66 17.34
CA ARG A 647 -3.12 25.36 16.71
C ARG A 647 -2.03 24.36 17.10
N TYR A 648 -0.79 24.84 17.20
CA TYR A 648 0.36 23.99 17.52
C TYR A 648 0.22 23.24 18.85
N GLU A 649 -0.33 23.90 19.88
CA GLU A 649 -0.64 23.30 21.18
C GLU A 649 -1.46 22.01 21.03
N LYS A 650 -2.35 21.95 20.03
CA LYS A 650 -3.24 20.80 19.76
C LYS A 650 -2.66 19.84 18.72
N LEU A 651 -2.02 20.36 17.67
CA LEU A 651 -1.43 19.57 16.58
C LEU A 651 -0.35 18.62 17.10
N MET A 652 0.55 19.10 17.96
CA MET A 652 1.70 18.31 18.41
C MET A 652 1.30 17.10 19.28
N PRO A 653 0.45 17.24 20.32
CA PRO A 653 -0.06 16.08 21.05
C PRO A 653 -0.84 15.12 20.16
N SER A 654 -1.61 15.63 19.20
CA SER A 654 -2.37 14.79 18.27
C SER A 654 -1.46 13.95 17.36
N MET A 655 -0.42 14.57 16.78
CA MET A 655 0.59 13.88 15.99
C MET A 655 1.27 12.75 16.79
N VAL A 656 1.72 13.04 18.02
CA VAL A 656 2.40 12.05 18.87
C VAL A 656 1.47 10.89 19.22
N ARG A 657 0.19 11.15 19.50
CA ARG A 657 -0.80 10.09 19.74
C ARG A 657 -0.99 9.21 18.50
N SER A 658 -1.12 9.80 17.31
CA SER A 658 -1.25 9.05 16.04
C SER A 658 -0.05 8.14 15.82
N TRP A 659 1.17 8.69 15.89
CA TRP A 659 2.39 7.92 15.68
C TRP A 659 2.55 6.78 16.69
N ARG A 660 2.23 7.00 17.97
CA ARG A 660 2.25 5.92 18.97
C ARG A 660 1.24 4.81 18.69
N SER A 661 0.06 5.17 18.17
CA SER A 661 -0.97 4.20 17.77
C SER A 661 -0.47 3.27 16.65
N GLU A 662 0.20 3.85 15.64
CA GLU A 662 0.76 3.12 14.50
C GLU A 662 1.91 2.19 14.89
N TRP A 663 2.66 2.55 15.94
CA TRP A 663 3.68 1.69 16.55
C TRP A 663 3.11 0.54 17.41
N LYS A 664 1.79 0.33 17.38
CA LYS A 664 1.04 -0.82 17.95
C LYS A 664 1.39 -1.12 19.43
N GLY A 665 1.45 -0.08 20.25
CA GLY A 665 1.57 -0.23 21.70
C GLY A 665 2.97 -0.53 22.23
N ASN A 666 4.03 -0.21 21.48
CA ASN A 666 5.37 -0.06 22.05
C ASN A 666 5.53 1.37 22.59
N PRO A 667 5.29 1.64 23.90
CA PRO A 667 5.40 2.98 24.44
C PRO A 667 6.86 3.43 24.37
N TRP A 668 7.09 4.55 23.69
CA TRP A 668 8.40 5.17 23.55
C TRP A 668 8.38 6.59 24.08
N ALA A 669 9.52 7.03 24.61
CA ALA A 669 9.68 8.37 25.17
C ALA A 669 9.67 9.42 24.07
N PHE A 670 9.06 10.58 24.31
CA PHE A 670 9.03 11.68 23.33
C PHE A 670 9.74 12.92 23.86
N TYR A 671 10.92 13.21 23.31
CA TYR A 671 11.69 14.39 23.71
C TYR A 671 11.75 15.41 22.59
N PHE A 672 11.47 16.65 22.92
CA PHE A 672 11.47 17.71 21.92
C PHE A 672 12.21 18.95 22.39
N VAL A 673 12.46 19.86 21.46
CA VAL A 673 13.28 21.06 21.71
C VAL A 673 12.41 22.31 21.64
N GLN A 674 12.50 23.15 22.67
CA GLN A 674 11.86 24.47 22.67
C GLN A 674 12.55 25.37 21.64
N LEU A 675 11.78 26.20 20.92
CA LEU A 675 12.37 27.13 19.96
C LEU A 675 13.37 28.07 20.64
N ALA A 676 14.56 28.20 20.05
CA ALA A 676 15.59 29.08 20.56
C ALA A 676 15.24 30.57 20.30
N PRO A 677 15.81 31.51 21.06
CA PRO A 677 15.76 32.95 20.75
C PRO A 677 16.32 33.26 19.36
N PHE A 678 15.54 33.97 18.54
CA PHE A 678 15.95 34.50 17.23
C PHE A 678 15.13 35.75 16.88
N LYS A 679 15.76 36.75 16.26
CA LYS A 679 15.08 38.00 15.89
C LYS A 679 14.42 37.82 14.52
N TYR A 680 13.11 37.59 14.51
CA TYR A 680 12.34 37.44 13.28
C TYR A 680 12.00 38.82 12.68
N PRO A 681 12.45 39.16 11.46
CA PRO A 681 12.25 40.50 10.89
C PRO A 681 10.78 40.86 10.58
N LYS A 682 9.89 39.86 10.52
CA LYS A 682 8.51 40.00 10.05
C LYS A 682 7.46 39.35 10.97
N ALA A 683 7.88 38.74 12.09
CA ALA A 683 6.93 38.13 13.03
C ALA A 683 6.58 39.16 14.10
N GLY A 684 5.30 39.38 14.37
CA GLY A 684 4.84 40.33 15.38
C GLY A 684 4.94 39.79 16.81
N GLU A 685 6.14 39.38 17.25
CA GLU A 685 6.38 38.75 18.56
C GLU A 685 5.53 37.51 18.86
N THR A 686 5.35 36.62 17.87
CA THR A 686 4.53 35.41 18.05
C THR A 686 5.30 34.22 18.64
N VAL A 687 6.64 34.25 18.67
CA VAL A 687 7.47 33.11 19.10
C VAL A 687 7.38 32.83 20.60
N PRO A 688 7.26 33.82 21.51
CA PRO A 688 6.98 33.55 22.93
C PRO A 688 5.74 32.70 23.14
N TYR A 689 4.66 33.01 22.41
CA TYR A 689 3.42 32.23 22.44
C TYR A 689 3.60 30.84 21.82
N MET A 690 4.47 30.70 20.82
CA MET A 690 4.87 29.40 20.30
C MET A 690 5.66 28.55 21.32
N ARG A 691 6.56 29.17 22.10
CA ARG A 691 7.28 28.50 23.21
C ARG A 691 6.34 28.10 24.34
N GLU A 692 5.36 28.95 24.66
CA GLU A 692 4.27 28.63 25.58
C GLU A 692 3.43 27.47 25.06
N ALA A 693 3.03 27.47 23.78
CA ALA A 693 2.29 26.38 23.15
C ALA A 693 3.07 25.05 23.19
N GLN A 694 4.40 25.09 23.04
CA GLN A 694 5.28 23.95 23.23
C GLN A 694 5.25 23.42 24.67
N GLU A 695 5.26 24.29 25.67
CA GLU A 695 5.14 23.91 27.08
C GLU A 695 3.75 23.36 27.42
N LEU A 696 2.68 23.94 26.88
CA LEU A 696 1.32 23.44 27.05
C LEU A 696 1.14 22.08 26.37
N ALA A 697 1.71 21.89 25.18
CA ALA A 697 1.72 20.60 24.50
C ALA A 697 2.42 19.51 25.34
N LEU A 698 3.52 19.83 26.05
CA LEU A 698 4.21 18.89 26.95
C LEU A 698 3.26 18.31 28.00
N LYS A 699 2.37 19.12 28.57
CA LYS A 699 1.39 18.69 29.60
C LYS A 699 0.40 17.64 29.05
N ASN A 700 0.19 17.65 27.74
CA ASN A 700 -0.77 16.79 27.03
C ASN A 700 -0.11 15.59 26.33
N ILE A 701 1.21 15.40 26.48
CA ILE A 701 1.93 14.25 25.90
C ILE A 701 2.49 13.38 27.04
N PRO A 702 1.95 12.17 27.24
CA PRO A 702 2.50 11.22 28.21
C PRO A 702 3.96 10.84 27.89
N ASP A 703 4.76 10.53 28.91
CA ASP A 703 6.17 10.15 28.77
C ASP A 703 6.97 11.06 27.81
N ALA A 704 6.86 12.36 28.03
CA ALA A 704 7.54 13.37 27.24
C ALA A 704 8.41 14.32 28.07
N GLY A 705 9.29 15.05 27.40
CA GLY A 705 10.18 16.03 27.99
C GLY A 705 10.63 17.07 26.97
N MET A 706 10.98 18.27 27.44
CA MET A 706 11.35 19.38 26.59
C MET A 706 12.74 19.88 26.98
N ALA A 707 13.64 19.97 26.00
CA ALA A 707 14.92 20.66 26.16
C ALA A 707 14.71 22.17 25.94
N VAL A 708 14.88 22.97 26.99
CA VAL A 708 14.82 24.44 26.93
C VAL A 708 16.11 24.97 26.28
N CYS A 709 15.98 25.96 25.40
CA CYS A 709 17.08 26.50 24.57
C CYS A 709 17.26 28.02 24.68
N MET A 710 16.82 28.63 25.79
CA MET A 710 16.84 30.09 25.98
C MET A 710 18.24 30.73 26.04
N ASP A 711 19.27 29.92 26.28
CA ASP A 711 20.70 30.30 26.27
C ASP A 711 21.43 29.79 25.01
N ALA A 712 20.73 29.14 24.09
CA ALA A 712 21.28 28.54 22.88
C ALA A 712 20.77 29.22 21.59
N GLY A 713 20.21 30.42 21.70
CA GLY A 713 19.73 31.25 20.58
C GLY A 713 20.80 32.15 19.97
N ASP A 714 20.45 32.83 18.89
CA ASP A 714 21.31 33.78 18.18
C ASP A 714 20.44 34.88 17.56
N SER A 715 20.84 36.16 17.62
CA SER A 715 20.03 37.25 17.06
C SER A 715 20.08 37.33 15.53
N THR A 716 21.09 36.74 14.91
CA THR A 716 21.46 36.94 13.50
C THR A 716 21.21 35.69 12.65
N THR A 717 21.20 34.50 13.26
CA THR A 717 20.88 33.24 12.57
C THR A 717 19.77 32.46 13.27
N ILE A 718 18.80 31.98 12.49
CA ILE A 718 17.75 31.07 12.97
C ILE A 718 18.28 29.66 13.25
N HIS A 719 19.52 29.36 12.83
CA HIS A 719 20.21 28.11 13.11
C HIS A 719 21.45 28.39 13.98
N PRO A 720 21.29 28.48 15.32
CA PRO A 720 22.41 28.69 16.23
C PRO A 720 23.46 27.59 16.10
N ALA A 721 24.74 27.97 16.14
CA ALA A 721 25.87 27.07 15.85
C ALA A 721 26.12 26.02 16.93
N ASN A 722 25.71 26.27 18.18
CA ASN A 722 25.92 25.34 19.29
C ASN A 722 24.84 24.24 19.33
N LYS A 723 24.96 23.21 18.47
CA LYS A 723 24.03 22.06 18.48
C LYS A 723 24.30 21.07 19.61
N SER A 724 25.54 21.05 20.13
CA SER A 724 25.96 20.12 21.19
C SER A 724 25.17 20.31 22.47
N VAL A 725 24.86 21.55 22.87
CA VAL A 725 24.07 21.81 24.08
C VAL A 725 22.65 21.26 23.97
N VAL A 726 22.05 21.31 22.78
CA VAL A 726 20.71 20.77 22.53
C VAL A 726 20.71 19.25 22.60
N GLY A 727 21.64 18.59 21.87
CA GLY A 727 21.78 17.13 21.90
C GLY A 727 22.05 16.61 23.30
N ARG A 728 22.88 17.32 24.08
CA ARG A 728 23.18 16.98 25.49
C ARG A 728 21.97 17.08 26.41
N ARG A 729 21.15 18.12 26.29
CA ARG A 729 19.92 18.27 27.10
C ARG A 729 18.91 17.17 26.79
N LEU A 730 18.74 16.82 25.52
CA LEU A 730 17.93 15.66 25.13
C LEU A 730 18.50 14.35 25.72
N ALA A 731 19.83 14.20 25.74
CA ALA A 731 20.48 13.05 26.34
C ALA A 731 20.28 12.99 27.86
N TYR A 732 20.30 14.12 28.57
CA TYR A 732 19.96 14.17 30.00
C TYR A 732 18.53 13.73 30.26
N LEU A 733 17.56 14.19 29.45
CA LEU A 733 16.17 13.70 29.52
C LEU A 733 16.10 12.19 29.34
N ALA A 734 16.75 11.64 28.32
CA ALA A 734 16.77 10.19 28.12
C ALA A 734 17.43 9.44 29.28
N LEU A 735 18.63 9.82 29.69
CA LEU A 735 19.37 9.14 30.75
C LEU A 735 18.62 9.20 32.09
N GLY A 736 18.15 10.38 32.51
CA GLY A 736 17.50 10.56 33.80
C GLY A 736 16.06 10.09 33.82
N LYS A 737 15.25 10.41 32.79
CA LYS A 737 13.82 10.10 32.77
C LYS A 737 13.51 8.72 32.18
N THR A 738 14.14 8.32 31.08
CA THR A 738 13.89 7.01 30.44
C THR A 738 14.70 5.88 31.07
N TYR A 739 16.02 6.08 31.23
CA TYR A 739 16.92 5.05 31.74
C TYR A 739 17.13 5.09 33.26
N LYS A 740 16.55 6.07 33.95
CA LYS A 740 16.60 6.22 35.42
C LYS A 740 18.03 6.29 35.98
N VAL A 741 18.96 6.86 35.21
CA VAL A 741 20.30 7.20 35.71
C VAL A 741 20.17 8.23 36.82
N SER A 742 20.59 7.87 38.03
CA SER A 742 20.53 8.72 39.21
C SER A 742 21.70 9.69 39.29
N GLY A 743 21.53 10.78 40.06
CA GLY A 743 22.60 11.74 40.33
C GLY A 743 22.85 12.77 39.21
N ILE A 744 21.96 12.83 38.21
CA ILE A 744 21.99 13.85 37.16
C ILE A 744 20.69 14.67 37.17
N SER A 745 20.82 15.96 36.88
CA SER A 745 19.69 16.84 36.63
C SER A 745 19.35 16.83 35.15
N TYR A 746 18.07 16.72 34.84
CA TYR A 746 17.58 16.64 33.46
C TYR A 746 16.36 17.53 33.19
N ALA A 747 15.68 18.00 34.23
CA ALA A 747 14.48 18.81 34.13
C ALA A 747 14.86 20.28 34.32
N ASN A 748 14.48 21.11 33.35
CA ASN A 748 14.65 22.55 33.45
C ASN A 748 13.77 23.12 34.57
N PRO A 749 14.23 24.18 35.26
CA PRO A 749 13.37 24.91 36.18
C PRO A 749 12.18 25.52 35.45
N VAL A 750 11.00 25.36 36.03
CA VAL A 750 9.74 25.90 35.49
C VAL A 750 9.04 26.73 36.55
N TYR A 751 8.40 27.81 36.11
CA TYR A 751 7.60 28.65 37.00
C TYR A 751 6.52 27.83 37.69
N LYS A 752 6.38 28.02 39.01
CA LYS A 752 5.38 27.33 39.84
C LYS A 752 4.31 28.28 40.36
N ALA A 753 4.73 29.36 41.00
CA ALA A 753 3.82 30.25 41.71
C ALA A 753 4.38 31.67 41.81
N MET A 754 3.45 32.63 41.91
CA MET A 754 3.72 34.05 42.11
C MET A 754 3.01 34.53 43.38
N LYS A 755 3.70 35.34 44.19
CA LYS A 755 3.11 36.09 45.30
C LYS A 755 3.55 37.54 45.22
N ILE A 756 2.60 38.47 45.36
CA ILE A 756 2.90 39.91 45.38
C ILE A 756 3.02 40.35 46.85
N ALA A 757 4.10 41.07 47.16
CA ALA A 757 4.34 41.69 48.46
C ALA A 757 4.66 43.18 48.24
N ALA A 758 3.67 44.04 48.51
CA ALA A 758 3.69 45.45 48.12
C ALA A 758 3.98 45.62 46.61
N ASP A 759 5.11 46.22 46.24
CA ASP A 759 5.52 46.45 44.85
C ASP A 759 6.51 45.40 44.32
N THR A 760 6.76 44.33 45.09
CA THR A 760 7.70 43.26 44.74
C THR A 760 6.97 41.96 44.41
N VAL A 761 7.33 41.35 43.29
CA VAL A 761 6.84 40.05 42.84
C VAL A 761 7.80 38.97 43.30
N LYS A 762 7.31 37.95 44.02
CA LYS A 762 8.06 36.79 44.49
C LYS A 762 7.67 35.55 43.69
N LEU A 763 8.66 34.81 43.20
CA LEU A 763 8.49 33.68 42.30
C LEU A 763 9.13 32.42 42.85
N ASN A 764 8.40 31.31 42.74
CA ASN A 764 8.88 29.97 43.04
C ASN A 764 8.97 29.13 41.76
N PHE A 765 9.89 28.17 41.76
CA PHE A 765 10.15 27.31 40.62
C PHE A 765 10.17 25.84 41.05
N ASP A 766 9.64 24.96 40.20
CA ASP A 766 9.88 23.52 40.30
C ASP A 766 11.21 23.16 39.60
N ASN A 767 11.73 21.96 39.84
CA ASN A 767 12.99 21.43 39.27
C ASN A 767 14.26 22.24 39.59
N ALA A 768 14.25 22.97 40.71
CA ALA A 768 15.40 23.70 41.23
C ALA A 768 15.64 23.38 42.72
N PRO A 769 15.86 22.11 43.11
CA PRO A 769 15.94 21.71 44.52
C PRO A 769 17.11 22.37 45.28
N MET A 770 18.19 22.71 44.55
CA MET A 770 19.35 23.42 45.09
C MET A 770 19.28 24.94 44.87
N GLY A 771 18.17 25.45 44.34
CA GLY A 771 17.98 26.85 44.00
C GLY A 771 18.36 27.20 42.56
N LEU A 772 18.45 28.51 42.32
CA LEU A 772 18.78 29.10 41.02
C LEU A 772 20.08 29.91 41.11
N THR A 773 20.70 30.16 39.97
CA THR A 773 21.93 30.94 39.83
C THR A 773 21.89 31.79 38.56
N SER A 774 22.50 32.96 38.64
CA SER A 774 22.86 33.79 37.48
C SER A 774 24.37 33.90 37.29
N TYR A 775 25.13 33.01 37.95
CA TYR A 775 26.60 33.06 38.02
C TYR A 775 27.11 34.42 38.52
N ASN A 776 26.42 34.99 39.51
CA ASN A 776 26.69 36.30 40.12
C ASN A 776 26.54 37.50 39.16
N GLU A 777 25.87 37.33 38.02
CA GLU A 777 25.46 38.45 37.16
C GLU A 777 24.08 38.99 37.52
N ALA A 778 23.81 40.24 37.14
CA ALA A 778 22.45 40.79 37.18
C ALA A 778 21.49 39.94 36.34
N ILE A 779 20.35 39.56 36.91
CA ILE A 779 19.36 38.71 36.25
C ILE A 779 18.68 39.49 35.11
N LYS A 780 18.59 38.89 33.94
CA LYS A 780 18.03 39.49 32.71
C LYS A 780 16.72 38.83 32.32
N GLY A 781 15.85 39.58 31.64
CA GLY A 781 14.69 39.05 30.92
C GLY A 781 13.36 39.06 31.68
N PHE A 782 13.27 39.70 32.84
CA PHE A 782 12.00 39.92 33.55
C PHE A 782 11.32 41.23 33.13
N GLU A 783 10.00 41.18 32.97
CA GLU A 783 9.15 42.35 32.76
C GLU A 783 7.89 42.23 33.62
N ILE A 784 7.46 43.33 34.23
CA ILE A 784 6.29 43.39 35.13
C ILE A 784 5.27 44.37 34.56
N ALA A 785 3.98 44.02 34.66
CA ALA A 785 2.87 44.90 34.32
C ALA A 785 1.98 45.18 35.54
N GLY A 786 1.40 46.38 35.54
CA GLY A 786 0.34 46.77 36.48
C GLY A 786 -1.05 46.63 35.86
N ASP A 787 -2.04 47.27 36.47
CA ASP A 787 -3.43 47.26 36.00
C ASP A 787 -3.61 47.81 34.57
N ASP A 788 -2.64 48.59 34.07
CA ASP A 788 -2.59 49.15 32.72
C ASP A 788 -2.20 48.13 31.63
N GLN A 789 -1.81 46.92 32.03
CA GLN A 789 -1.36 45.82 31.17
C GLN A 789 -0.10 46.15 30.34
N GLN A 790 0.65 47.20 30.71
CA GLN A 790 1.90 47.56 30.05
C GLN A 790 3.08 46.90 30.77
N PHE A 791 3.90 46.16 30.03
CA PHE A 791 5.08 45.49 30.57
C PHE A 791 6.29 46.43 30.60
N TYR A 792 6.88 46.60 31.78
CA TYR A 792 8.09 47.37 32.02
C TYR A 792 9.25 46.44 32.43
N PRO A 793 10.49 46.70 32.01
CA PRO A 793 11.66 45.95 32.47
C PRO A 793 11.75 45.93 34.00
N ALA A 794 12.04 44.76 34.56
CA ALA A 794 12.15 44.56 36.00
C ALA A 794 13.56 44.16 36.42
N THR A 795 14.00 44.73 37.54
CA THR A 795 15.21 44.27 38.26
C THR A 795 14.83 43.05 39.08
N ALA A 796 15.60 41.96 38.92
CA ALA A 796 15.38 40.71 39.64
C ALA A 796 16.62 40.26 40.41
N TRP A 797 16.41 39.61 41.56
CA TRP A 797 17.47 39.09 42.43
C TRP A 797 17.07 37.72 43.02
N LEU A 798 18.08 36.93 43.40
CA LEU A 798 17.87 35.66 44.08
C LEU A 798 17.59 35.92 45.57
N ALA A 799 16.59 35.25 46.10
CA ALA A 799 16.20 35.26 47.50
C ALA A 799 16.14 33.82 48.05
N PRO A 800 16.16 33.60 49.39
CA PRO A 800 16.08 32.26 49.97
C PRO A 800 14.86 31.45 49.52
N ASP A 801 13.76 32.14 49.18
CA ASP A 801 12.49 31.55 48.74
C ASP A 801 12.27 31.64 47.21
N GLY A 802 13.29 31.97 46.40
CA GLY A 802 13.20 31.94 44.94
C GLY A 802 13.73 33.18 44.24
N VAL A 803 12.99 33.74 43.28
CA VAL A 803 13.35 34.98 42.56
C VAL A 803 12.41 36.09 42.98
N HIS A 804 12.95 37.23 43.38
CA HIS A 804 12.16 38.44 43.59
C HIS A 804 12.43 39.40 42.44
N ALA A 805 11.40 40.12 41.99
CA ALA A 805 11.49 41.07 40.89
C ALA A 805 10.65 42.32 41.15
N LYS A 806 11.13 43.47 40.68
CA LYS A 806 10.49 44.77 40.84
C LYS A 806 10.72 45.66 39.62
N ALA A 807 9.68 46.36 39.19
CA ALA A 807 9.77 47.42 38.17
C ALA A 807 9.41 48.76 38.81
N GLU A 808 10.27 49.76 38.67
CA GLU A 808 10.09 51.06 39.36
C GLU A 808 8.81 51.79 38.94
N GLN A 809 8.41 51.58 37.68
CA GLN A 809 7.22 52.12 37.03
C GLN A 809 5.93 51.45 37.53
N VAL A 810 6.00 50.26 38.12
CA VAL A 810 4.82 49.47 38.50
C VAL A 810 4.66 49.43 40.02
N LYS A 811 3.76 50.27 40.55
CA LYS A 811 3.48 50.33 41.99
C LYS A 811 2.59 49.20 42.51
N LYS A 812 1.74 48.65 41.63
CA LYS A 812 0.84 47.54 41.91
C LYS A 812 1.01 46.46 40.84
N PRO A 813 1.97 45.54 41.01
CA PRO A 813 2.18 44.46 40.05
C PRO A 813 0.95 43.56 39.96
N VAL A 814 0.54 43.19 38.75
CA VAL A 814 -0.53 42.19 38.52
C VAL A 814 -0.06 41.03 37.66
N ALA A 815 0.96 41.23 36.82
CA ALA A 815 1.53 40.19 35.98
C ALA A 815 3.04 40.36 35.83
N ILE A 816 3.72 39.25 35.55
CA ILE A 816 5.15 39.19 35.27
C ILE A 816 5.41 38.20 34.12
N ARG A 817 6.42 38.51 33.32
CA ARG A 817 6.91 37.69 32.22
C ARG A 817 8.40 37.46 32.39
N TYR A 818 8.85 36.26 32.01
CA TYR A 818 10.27 35.93 31.91
C TYR A 818 10.58 35.44 30.50
N ALA A 819 11.55 36.10 29.86
CA ALA A 819 12.08 35.74 28.55
C ALA A 819 11.00 35.60 27.44
N PHE A 820 9.94 36.40 27.54
CA PHE A 820 8.75 36.33 26.70
C PHE A 820 8.86 37.25 25.47
N LYS A 821 9.97 37.14 24.72
CA LYS A 821 10.22 37.87 23.46
C LYS A 821 10.79 36.95 22.37
N ASP A 822 10.64 37.32 21.10
CA ASP A 822 11.21 36.57 19.96
C ASP A 822 12.71 36.30 20.17
N TYR A 823 13.45 37.36 20.50
CA TYR A 823 14.85 37.32 20.91
C TYR A 823 15.06 38.02 22.26
N VAL A 824 15.74 37.34 23.18
CA VAL A 824 16.11 37.86 24.49
C VAL A 824 17.34 37.12 24.98
N ILE A 825 18.26 37.84 25.63
CA ILE A 825 19.40 37.24 26.32
C ILE A 825 18.96 36.93 27.75
N THR A 826 19.12 35.67 28.15
CA THR A 826 18.78 35.18 29.49
C THR A 826 20.02 34.63 30.18
N ASN A 827 20.02 34.64 31.51
CA ASN A 827 21.15 34.16 32.30
C ASN A 827 20.70 33.51 33.63
N LEU A 828 19.49 32.95 33.70
CA LEU A 828 19.00 32.30 34.91
C LEU A 828 18.95 30.78 34.71
N TYR A 829 19.56 30.05 35.63
CA TYR A 829 19.74 28.60 35.58
C TYR A 829 19.44 27.98 36.94
N ASN A 830 19.19 26.66 37.02
CA ASN A 830 19.46 25.95 38.27
C ASN A 830 20.97 25.77 38.48
N LEU A 831 21.35 25.31 39.68
CA LEU A 831 22.76 25.04 40.01
C LEU A 831 23.38 23.91 39.16
N ASP A 832 22.57 23.14 38.44
CA ASP A 832 23.02 22.11 37.50
C ASP A 832 23.28 22.65 36.08
N GLY A 833 23.09 23.96 35.87
CA GLY A 833 23.35 24.63 34.60
C GLY A 833 22.25 24.48 33.54
N LEU A 834 21.04 24.06 33.93
CA LEU A 834 19.86 24.03 33.05
C LEU A 834 19.11 25.37 33.10
N PRO A 835 18.81 25.99 31.95
CA PRO A 835 18.16 27.30 31.92
C PRO A 835 16.71 27.23 32.41
N VAL A 836 16.25 28.30 33.05
CA VAL A 836 14.84 28.48 33.40
C VAL A 836 13.99 28.60 32.13
N ALA A 837 12.85 27.90 32.10
CA ALA A 837 11.90 27.99 30.99
C ALA A 837 11.24 29.39 30.92
N PRO A 838 10.98 29.94 29.72
CA PRO A 838 10.23 31.19 29.57
C PRO A 838 8.79 31.01 30.07
N PHE A 839 8.20 32.04 30.68
CA PHE A 839 6.82 31.97 31.17
C PHE A 839 6.17 33.35 31.24
N ARG A 840 4.84 33.35 31.43
CA ARG A 840 4.05 34.51 31.80
C ARG A 840 3.04 34.14 32.89
N THR A 841 2.60 35.13 33.67
CA THR A 841 1.54 34.92 34.68
C THR A 841 0.19 35.54 34.29
N ASP A 842 0.16 36.33 33.21
CA ASP A 842 -1.09 36.83 32.63
C ASP A 842 -1.74 35.79 31.71
N ASN A 843 -3.04 35.94 31.50
CA ASN A 843 -3.82 35.21 30.50
C ASN A 843 -4.29 36.13 29.36
N TRP A 844 -3.62 37.26 29.17
CA TRP A 844 -4.05 38.29 28.22
C TRP A 844 -3.83 37.85 26.77
N ALA A 845 -4.64 38.38 25.84
CA ALA A 845 -4.56 38.00 24.44
C ALA A 845 -3.23 38.45 23.81
N GLY A 846 -2.60 37.56 23.05
CA GLY A 846 -1.42 37.86 22.25
C GLY A 846 -1.75 38.40 20.85
N PRO A 847 -0.73 38.61 20.00
CA PRO A 847 -0.92 38.89 18.58
C PRO A 847 -1.76 37.82 17.90
N ALA A 848 -2.64 38.18 16.97
CA ALA A 848 -3.54 37.22 16.33
C ALA A 848 -2.79 36.00 15.74
N SER A 849 -3.19 34.80 16.14
CA SER A 849 -2.76 33.55 15.51
C SER A 849 -3.42 33.42 14.14
N LYS A 850 -2.68 32.92 13.16
CA LYS A 850 -3.15 32.65 11.79
C LYS A 850 -4.00 31.38 11.69
#